data_AF-A0ABD1DSV2-F1
#
_entry.id   AF-A0ABD1DSV2-F1
#
_cell.length_a   1.000
_cell.length_b   1.000
_cell.length_c   1.000
_cell.angle_alpha   90.00
_cell.angle_beta   90.00
_cell.angle_gamma   90.00
#
_symmetry.space_group_name_H-M   'P 1'
#
loop_
_entity.id
_entity.type
_entity.pdbx_description
1 polymer ?
#
loop_
_entity_poly.entity_id
_entity_poly.type
_entity_poly.pdbx_seq_one_letter_code
_entity_poly.pdbx_strand_id
1 'polypeptide(L)'
;MVYGNMIAEPVMGGKIAQPSSLEPVSRTYQYRKVMKPMLERKRRARINRCLDELKELMVSALQNEGENVSKLEKADILELTVRHLHKLRRQQRLAVNPVIDADRFRAGFTHAANEVSRCLASTSGVDIKLGTKLMTHLGHRLNDLDKVSPLSVQCEQNLQSPPISPFSSSSSSASAADLQSYQMPLTPQSFRSGSGNPNSPSPNPSECSSTGSESQQSLLKIQESVWRPCWFVRGTASGRKMFNVTPQHGTDSRSVSNFELKAINAIDNRKICRGFKSLFLEYCSNSTIHGIKYFGCKRRTLYEKIWWIVVFLLSVYGCGRLIQNIYRKWDQTPVIVSFNEKSTPVWQIPFPAVTICPETKMKLQYLNFTASYHMLLNDTDDEAMDEDSFNRLRAVAQVCDAHVLQGIPLNQTYDSACVDYLRNMSVSLDEMLMYCKWRNDMDFCNNIFTETLTEEGLCFTFNGIAADDMLRKEELHKDYAYTTENRSSVQWTLENGYREDAAIDTYPLRVLGAGARAGLNILLRLYEYDLDYLCRGPVVGFKVLLHTSSEYPQVSKQYFRVPLQQEVIISVKPQMITTSDGLRDYAPHRRQCYFNHERRLKYFQVYTQQNCELECITNYTLRSCGCVKFSMPRDDRTEVCGASKIECYNEAEDELLSQEVKYSVDKSYDFRAKCDCLPACTSVQYDAEISQADFNWKNLFMAYKSPMDEFPGVQLSRLTIYFKEAQFITSKRSELYGVTDFLANCGGLLGLFMGVSLLSLAEIIYFCSIRPFVILRGTTRSKQAPAQVQPMAPSLYVFDMDKPKEAFLRRGSKSPTLTKQDEGKEVEKPKDC
;
A
#
# COMPACT_ATOMS: atom_id res chain seq x y z
N MET A 1 3.83 40.85 38.48
CA MET A 1 3.41 42.26 38.59
C MET A 1 3.60 42.95 37.23
N VAL A 2 2.90 44.08 36.99
CA VAL A 2 3.12 45.08 35.91
C VAL A 2 3.10 44.55 34.45
N TYR A 3 2.05 44.92 33.71
CA TYR A 3 2.04 44.98 32.23
C TYR A 3 2.82 46.23 31.74
N GLY A 4 3.42 46.15 30.55
CA GLY A 4 4.05 47.30 29.88
C GLY A 4 3.98 47.21 28.35
N ASN A 5 3.43 48.24 27.70
CA ASN A 5 3.22 48.29 26.26
C ASN A 5 4.52 48.47 25.46
N MET A 6 4.57 47.92 24.23
CA MET A 6 5.23 48.61 23.12
C MET A 6 4.49 48.47 21.78
N ILE A 7 4.01 49.62 21.30
CA ILE A 7 3.96 50.08 19.90
C ILE A 7 3.04 49.32 18.93
N ALA A 8 2.03 50.05 18.43
CA ALA A 8 1.30 49.75 17.20
C ALA A 8 1.29 51.00 16.30
N GLU A 9 1.65 50.83 15.02
CA GLU A 9 1.52 51.82 13.94
C GLU A 9 1.35 51.07 12.59
N PRO A 10 0.86 51.70 11.51
CA PRO A 10 -0.46 52.33 11.46
C PRO A 10 -1.30 51.79 10.28
N VAL A 11 -2.62 51.89 10.36
CA VAL A 11 -3.53 51.41 9.29
C VAL A 11 -3.59 52.41 8.13
N MET A 12 -2.87 52.12 7.04
CA MET A 12 -3.02 52.82 5.75
C MET A 12 -4.23 52.27 4.98
N GLY A 13 -5.33 53.03 4.98
CA GLY A 13 -6.59 52.64 4.34
C GLY A 13 -6.59 52.73 2.81
N GLY A 14 -6.13 51.68 2.13
CA GLY A 14 -6.24 51.54 0.67
C GLY A 14 -7.55 50.88 0.23
N LYS A 15 -8.47 51.64 -0.39
CA LYS A 15 -9.65 51.07 -1.07
C LYS A 15 -9.24 50.35 -2.36
N ILE A 16 -9.04 49.04 -2.30
CA ILE A 16 -8.86 48.19 -3.50
C ILE A 16 -10.24 47.75 -4.01
N ALA A 17 -10.49 47.93 -5.31
CA ALA A 17 -11.76 47.59 -5.93
C ALA A 17 -11.99 46.07 -5.99
N GLN A 18 -13.26 45.65 -5.95
CA GLN A 18 -13.64 44.25 -6.16
C GLN A 18 -13.28 43.81 -7.59
N PRO A 19 -12.57 42.68 -7.79
CA PRO A 19 -12.52 42.04 -9.09
C PRO A 19 -13.88 41.40 -9.39
N SER A 20 -14.36 41.57 -10.62
CA SER A 20 -15.62 40.98 -11.10
C SER A 20 -15.57 39.46 -11.14
N SER A 21 -16.76 38.83 -11.11
CA SER A 21 -16.95 37.38 -11.15
C SER A 21 -16.20 36.69 -12.30
N LEU A 22 -15.27 35.79 -11.95
CA LEU A 22 -14.61 34.90 -12.91
C LEU A 22 -15.52 33.72 -13.24
N GLU A 23 -15.85 33.56 -14.52
CA GLU A 23 -16.58 32.38 -15.02
C GLU A 23 -15.78 31.07 -14.81
N PRO A 24 -16.46 29.92 -14.64
CA PRO A 24 -15.80 28.63 -14.41
C PRO A 24 -15.03 28.15 -15.65
N VAL A 25 -13.73 28.46 -15.69
CA VAL A 25 -12.80 28.07 -16.76
C VAL A 25 -12.80 26.54 -16.95
N SER A 26 -13.11 26.09 -18.17
CA SER A 26 -13.17 24.67 -18.55
C SER A 26 -11.96 23.84 -18.06
N ARG A 27 -12.24 22.65 -17.50
CA ARG A 27 -11.23 21.65 -17.06
C ARG A 27 -10.12 21.44 -18.10
N THR A 28 -10.49 21.34 -19.37
CA THR A 28 -9.54 21.12 -20.48
C THR A 28 -8.60 22.31 -20.69
N TYR A 29 -9.05 23.54 -20.42
CA TYR A 29 -8.22 24.75 -20.48
C TYR A 29 -7.24 24.78 -19.30
N GLN A 30 -7.73 24.62 -18.06
CA GLN A 30 -6.87 24.61 -16.86
C GLN A 30 -5.76 23.55 -16.95
N TYR A 31 -6.11 22.33 -17.39
CA TYR A 31 -5.11 21.27 -17.60
C TYR A 31 -4.08 21.66 -18.67
N ARG A 32 -4.51 22.17 -19.84
CA ARG A 32 -3.60 22.50 -20.95
C ARG A 32 -2.74 23.75 -20.71
N LYS A 33 -3.26 24.77 -20.00
CA LYS A 33 -2.63 26.09 -19.83
C LYS A 33 -1.92 26.29 -18.49
N VAL A 34 -2.30 25.56 -17.44
CA VAL A 34 -1.72 25.72 -16.09
C VAL A 34 -1.04 24.43 -15.64
N MET A 35 -1.78 23.32 -15.54
CA MET A 35 -1.25 22.08 -14.96
C MET A 35 -0.16 21.45 -15.83
N LYS A 36 -0.37 21.29 -17.14
CA LYS A 36 0.61 20.66 -18.04
C LYS A 36 1.94 21.43 -18.09
N PRO A 37 1.98 22.78 -18.21
CA PRO A 37 3.24 23.54 -18.06
C PRO A 37 3.89 23.39 -16.68
N MET A 38 3.11 23.37 -15.59
CA MET A 38 3.65 23.24 -14.23
C MET A 38 4.23 21.84 -13.94
N LEU A 39 3.54 20.79 -14.38
CA LEU A 39 4.00 19.40 -14.30
C LEU A 39 5.26 19.19 -15.13
N GLU A 40 5.31 19.74 -16.34
CA GLU A 40 6.51 19.73 -17.19
C GLU A 40 7.67 20.53 -16.57
N ARG A 41 7.39 21.66 -15.88
CA ARG A 41 8.41 22.40 -15.11
C ARG A 41 8.94 21.58 -13.93
N LYS A 42 8.08 20.90 -13.16
CA LYS A 42 8.49 20.01 -12.05
C LYS A 42 9.23 18.76 -12.56
N ARG A 43 8.87 18.22 -13.73
CA ARG A 43 9.58 17.16 -14.44
C ARG A 43 10.98 17.61 -14.88
N ARG A 44 11.11 18.78 -15.52
CA ARG A 44 12.40 19.36 -15.93
C ARG A 44 13.30 19.66 -14.74
N ALA A 45 12.76 20.17 -13.62
CA ALA A 45 13.52 20.38 -12.40
C ALA A 45 14.12 19.07 -11.84
N ARG A 46 13.34 17.97 -11.85
CA ARG A 46 13.81 16.63 -11.46
C ARG A 46 14.91 16.12 -12.39
N ILE A 47 14.71 16.22 -13.70
CA ILE A 47 15.69 15.78 -14.71
C ILE A 47 16.99 16.58 -14.60
N ASN A 48 16.90 17.90 -14.40
CA ASN A 48 18.08 18.74 -14.18
C ASN A 48 18.86 18.28 -12.95
N ARG A 49 18.21 18.09 -11.79
CA ARG A 49 18.89 17.63 -10.58
C ARG A 49 19.66 16.32 -10.81
N CYS A 50 19.05 15.33 -11.45
CA CYS A 50 19.73 14.07 -11.74
C CYS A 50 20.87 14.21 -12.77
N LEU A 51 20.81 15.20 -13.67
CA LEU A 51 21.94 15.54 -14.55
C LEU A 51 23.06 16.25 -13.79
N ASP A 52 22.72 17.10 -12.81
CA ASP A 52 23.69 17.81 -11.98
C ASP A 52 24.40 16.80 -11.02
N GLU A 53 23.66 15.85 -10.43
CA GLU A 53 24.19 14.69 -9.68
C GLU A 53 25.11 13.80 -10.56
N LEU A 54 24.67 13.45 -11.77
CA LEU A 54 25.49 12.68 -12.73
C LEU A 54 26.76 13.44 -13.15
N LYS A 55 26.70 14.76 -13.26
CA LYS A 55 27.86 15.60 -13.59
C LYS A 55 28.92 15.49 -12.51
N GLU A 56 28.56 15.63 -11.23
CA GLU A 56 29.51 15.53 -10.12
C GLU A 56 30.16 14.14 -10.04
N LEU A 57 29.37 13.08 -10.21
CA LEU A 57 29.87 11.71 -10.28
C LEU A 57 30.82 11.48 -11.47
N MET A 58 30.52 12.02 -12.65
CA MET A 58 31.39 11.91 -13.82
C MET A 58 32.65 12.75 -13.72
N VAL A 59 32.59 13.97 -13.16
CA VAL A 59 33.80 14.78 -12.90
C VAL A 59 34.72 14.04 -11.93
N SER A 60 34.19 13.49 -10.84
CA SER A 60 34.97 12.69 -9.90
C SER A 60 35.56 11.42 -10.54
N ALA A 61 34.77 10.69 -11.34
CA ALA A 61 35.24 9.49 -12.02
C ALA A 61 36.35 9.78 -13.03
N LEU A 62 36.23 10.86 -13.81
CA LEU A 62 37.21 11.26 -14.83
C LEU A 62 38.49 11.83 -14.21
N GLN A 63 38.39 12.61 -13.12
CA GLN A 63 39.55 13.08 -12.35
C GLN A 63 40.37 11.90 -11.78
N ASN A 64 39.70 10.86 -11.27
CA ASN A 64 40.35 9.62 -10.82
C ASN A 64 40.99 8.81 -11.96
N GLU A 65 40.59 9.04 -13.21
CA GLU A 65 41.21 8.46 -14.42
C GLU A 65 42.21 9.42 -15.10
N GLY A 66 42.47 10.61 -14.53
CA GLY A 66 43.45 11.60 -14.99
C GLY A 66 42.92 12.67 -15.96
N GLU A 67 41.62 12.66 -16.28
CA GLU A 67 40.99 13.61 -17.21
C GLU A 67 40.38 14.83 -16.47
N ASN A 68 41.02 15.99 -16.62
CA ASN A 68 40.60 17.25 -15.99
C ASN A 68 39.44 17.94 -16.73
N VAL A 69 38.20 17.48 -16.51
CA VAL A 69 37.00 18.05 -17.14
C VAL A 69 36.21 18.94 -16.15
N SER A 70 36.38 20.26 -16.25
CA SER A 70 35.73 21.24 -15.35
C SER A 70 34.37 21.75 -15.83
N LYS A 71 34.02 21.52 -17.10
CA LYS A 71 32.74 21.87 -17.72
C LYS A 71 32.26 20.70 -18.58
N LEU A 72 30.99 20.35 -18.41
CA LEU A 72 30.25 19.36 -19.20
C LEU A 72 28.88 19.97 -19.51
N GLU A 73 28.45 19.93 -20.75
CA GLU A 73 27.08 20.24 -21.15
C GLU A 73 26.12 19.07 -20.88
N LYS A 74 24.81 19.30 -21.02
CA LYS A 74 23.79 18.30 -20.71
C LYS A 74 23.72 17.15 -21.71
N ALA A 75 24.29 17.32 -22.91
CA ALA A 75 24.56 16.21 -23.84
C ALA A 75 25.76 15.40 -23.33
N ASP A 76 26.89 16.06 -23.08
CA ASP A 76 28.15 15.46 -22.62
C ASP A 76 27.97 14.63 -21.35
N ILE A 77 27.23 15.12 -20.35
CA ILE A 77 26.95 14.38 -19.11
C ILE A 77 26.33 13.01 -19.43
N LEU A 78 25.35 12.97 -20.34
CA LEU A 78 24.68 11.72 -20.74
C LEU A 78 25.61 10.83 -21.58
N GLU A 79 26.34 11.40 -22.54
CA GLU A 79 27.23 10.64 -23.42
C GLU A 79 28.42 10.05 -22.65
N LEU A 80 29.10 10.84 -21.81
CA LEU A 80 30.21 10.36 -20.99
C LEU A 80 29.73 9.38 -19.91
N THR A 81 28.56 9.57 -19.30
CA THR A 81 27.97 8.57 -18.39
C THR A 81 27.79 7.23 -19.10
N VAL A 82 27.17 7.23 -20.30
CA VAL A 82 26.95 6.00 -21.07
C VAL A 82 28.28 5.39 -21.54
N ARG A 83 29.24 6.21 -22.00
CA ARG A 83 30.60 5.77 -22.38
C ARG A 83 31.36 5.15 -21.20
N HIS A 84 31.26 5.72 -20.01
CA HIS A 84 31.89 5.23 -18.78
C HIS A 84 31.19 3.94 -18.28
N LEU A 85 29.86 3.85 -18.33
CA LEU A 85 29.14 2.59 -18.05
C LEU A 85 29.54 1.48 -19.05
N HIS A 86 29.72 1.80 -20.33
CA HIS A 86 30.27 0.85 -21.32
C HIS A 86 31.76 0.52 -21.10
N LYS A 87 32.54 1.38 -20.43
CA LYS A 87 33.93 1.11 -19.99
C LYS A 87 33.91 0.12 -18.82
N LEU A 88 33.17 0.43 -17.75
CA LEU A 88 33.00 -0.43 -16.57
C LEU A 88 32.40 -1.80 -16.93
N ARG A 89 31.42 -1.86 -17.86
CA ARG A 89 30.85 -3.14 -18.33
C ARG A 89 31.88 -3.99 -19.08
N ARG A 90 32.76 -3.38 -19.88
CA ARG A 90 33.88 -4.10 -20.54
C ARG A 90 34.95 -4.53 -19.56
N GLN A 91 35.16 -3.78 -18.47
CA GLN A 91 35.99 -4.16 -17.32
C GLN A 91 35.29 -5.12 -16.33
N GLN A 92 34.10 -5.64 -16.66
CA GLN A 92 33.24 -6.47 -15.81
C GLN A 92 32.81 -5.88 -14.43
N ARG A 93 33.20 -4.64 -14.12
CA ARG A 93 32.89 -3.91 -12.87
C ARG A 93 31.41 -3.57 -12.64
N LEU A 94 30.53 -3.92 -13.57
CA LEU A 94 29.06 -3.79 -13.45
C LEU A 94 28.33 -5.13 -13.33
N ALA A 95 29.06 -6.25 -13.20
CA ALA A 95 28.47 -7.53 -12.82
C ALA A 95 28.57 -7.72 -11.30
N VAL A 96 27.46 -8.11 -10.66
CA VAL A 96 27.52 -8.67 -9.29
C VAL A 96 28.20 -10.03 -9.41
N ASN A 97 29.49 -10.07 -9.12
CA ASN A 97 30.31 -11.27 -9.21
C ASN A 97 30.68 -11.69 -7.78
N PRO A 98 30.16 -12.81 -7.25
CA PRO A 98 30.31 -13.16 -5.83
C PRO A 98 31.77 -13.39 -5.40
N VAL A 99 32.69 -13.59 -6.35
CA VAL A 99 34.14 -13.62 -6.10
C VAL A 99 34.64 -12.27 -5.54
N ILE A 100 34.12 -11.14 -6.04
CA ILE A 100 34.56 -9.80 -5.61
C ILE A 100 34.15 -9.51 -4.16
N ASP A 101 32.98 -9.99 -3.73
CA ASP A 101 32.54 -9.81 -2.35
C ASP A 101 33.21 -10.82 -1.40
N ALA A 102 33.62 -12.00 -1.88
CA ALA A 102 34.54 -12.88 -1.15
C ALA A 102 35.93 -12.23 -0.95
N ASP A 103 36.52 -11.65 -2.00
CA ASP A 103 37.80 -10.93 -1.91
C ASP A 103 37.72 -9.70 -0.98
N ARG A 104 36.62 -8.94 -1.03
CA ARG A 104 36.35 -7.82 -0.11
C ARG A 104 36.21 -8.29 1.33
N PHE A 105 35.46 -9.37 1.57
CA PHE A 105 35.30 -9.94 2.90
C PHE A 105 36.64 -10.46 3.44
N ARG A 106 37.44 -11.12 2.59
CA ARG A 106 38.80 -11.61 2.90
C ARG A 106 39.75 -10.45 3.25
N ALA A 107 39.70 -9.34 2.51
CA ALA A 107 40.45 -8.13 2.81
C ALA A 107 40.01 -7.48 4.14
N GLY A 108 38.70 -7.35 4.37
CA GLY A 108 38.13 -6.82 5.62
C GLY A 108 38.47 -7.67 6.85
N PHE A 109 38.35 -9.00 6.72
CA PHE A 109 38.73 -9.96 7.76
C PHE A 109 40.23 -9.89 8.08
N THR A 110 41.08 -9.77 7.06
CA THR A 110 42.54 -9.59 7.22
C THR A 110 42.86 -8.28 7.95
N HIS A 111 42.17 -7.19 7.61
CA HIS A 111 42.32 -5.91 8.31
C HIS A 111 41.86 -5.99 9.78
N ALA A 112 40.74 -6.66 10.05
CA ALA A 112 40.23 -6.87 11.41
C ALA A 112 41.19 -7.73 12.25
N ALA A 113 41.72 -8.83 11.70
CA ALA A 113 42.70 -9.68 12.37
C ALA A 113 44.02 -8.95 12.67
N ASN A 114 44.48 -8.09 11.74
CA ASN A 114 45.66 -7.25 11.96
C ASN A 114 45.42 -6.21 13.07
N GLU A 115 44.24 -5.60 13.15
CA GLU A 115 43.94 -4.63 14.21
C GLU A 115 43.73 -5.31 15.58
N VAL A 116 43.16 -6.51 15.63
CA VAL A 116 43.17 -7.37 16.83
C VAL A 116 44.61 -7.66 17.28
N SER A 117 45.50 -8.04 16.35
CA SER A 117 46.93 -8.23 16.65
C SER A 117 47.58 -6.96 17.22
N ARG A 118 47.20 -5.78 16.69
CA ARG A 118 47.67 -4.47 17.16
C ARG A 118 47.20 -4.16 18.58
N CYS A 119 45.91 -4.35 18.88
CA CYS A 119 45.34 -4.16 20.21
C CYS A 119 45.93 -5.12 21.25
N LEU A 120 46.18 -6.38 20.87
CA LEU A 120 46.89 -7.35 21.72
C LEU A 120 48.33 -6.93 22.02
N ALA A 121 49.00 -6.25 21.08
CA ALA A 121 50.37 -5.75 21.25
C ALA A 121 50.46 -4.41 22.02
N SER A 122 49.40 -3.59 22.00
CA SER A 122 49.36 -2.31 22.74
C SER A 122 48.78 -2.40 24.15
N THR A 123 48.11 -3.50 24.50
CA THR A 123 47.47 -3.68 25.81
C THR A 123 48.42 -4.38 26.80
N SER A 124 48.90 -3.65 27.80
CA SER A 124 49.73 -4.21 28.87
C SER A 124 48.94 -5.19 29.76
N GLY A 125 49.51 -6.37 30.02
CA GLY A 125 48.94 -7.39 30.91
C GLY A 125 48.22 -8.56 30.24
N VAL A 126 48.11 -8.59 28.90
CA VAL A 126 47.52 -9.71 28.16
C VAL A 126 48.44 -10.94 28.16
N ASP A 127 47.91 -12.14 28.45
CA ASP A 127 48.68 -13.39 28.36
C ASP A 127 49.08 -13.70 26.90
N ILE A 128 50.39 -13.83 26.68
CA ILE A 128 51.00 -14.18 25.40
C ILE A 128 50.47 -15.51 24.86
N LYS A 129 50.11 -16.48 25.73
CA LYS A 129 49.51 -17.76 25.32
C LYS A 129 48.07 -17.60 24.83
N LEU A 130 47.32 -16.63 25.37
CA LEU A 130 45.97 -16.30 24.89
C LEU A 130 46.04 -15.56 23.55
N GLY A 131 46.91 -14.55 23.45
CA GLY A 131 47.10 -13.78 22.21
C GLY A 131 47.57 -14.65 21.03
N THR A 132 48.55 -15.53 21.24
CA THR A 132 48.99 -16.49 20.21
C THR A 132 47.87 -17.46 19.81
N LYS A 133 47.16 -18.06 20.78
CA LYS A 133 46.03 -18.98 20.50
C LYS A 133 44.91 -18.30 19.69
N LEU A 134 44.59 -17.03 19.99
CA LEU A 134 43.59 -16.26 19.25
C LEU A 134 44.04 -15.97 17.82
N MET A 135 45.28 -15.49 17.62
CA MET A 135 45.81 -15.21 16.28
C MET A 135 45.94 -16.49 15.43
N THR A 136 46.32 -17.63 16.02
CA THR A 136 46.31 -18.93 15.34
C THR A 136 44.90 -19.33 14.91
N HIS A 137 43.87 -19.14 15.74
CA HIS A 137 42.48 -19.42 15.35
C HIS A 137 42.00 -18.52 14.19
N LEU A 138 42.30 -17.22 14.23
CA LEU A 138 41.97 -16.28 13.15
C LEU A 138 42.67 -16.66 11.83
N GLY A 139 43.95 -17.04 11.87
CA GLY A 139 44.69 -17.54 10.70
C GLY A 139 44.10 -18.84 10.12
N HIS A 140 43.67 -19.77 10.97
CA HIS A 140 42.98 -20.98 10.51
C HIS A 140 41.65 -20.66 9.83
N ARG A 141 40.86 -19.70 10.35
CA ARG A 141 39.59 -19.30 9.73
C ARG A 141 39.77 -18.57 8.41
N LEU A 142 40.85 -17.81 8.22
CA LEU A 142 41.19 -17.25 6.92
C LEU A 142 41.51 -18.36 5.89
N ASN A 143 42.25 -19.40 6.30
CA ASN A 143 42.58 -20.55 5.43
C ASN A 143 41.39 -21.50 5.16
N ASP A 144 40.31 -21.45 5.95
CA ASP A 144 39.07 -22.20 5.67
C ASP A 144 38.23 -21.53 4.58
N LEU A 145 38.26 -20.19 4.49
CA LEU A 145 37.53 -19.43 3.46
C LEU A 145 38.09 -19.68 2.05
N ASP A 146 39.41 -19.89 1.93
CA ASP A 146 40.10 -20.14 0.65
C ASP A 146 39.72 -21.46 -0.04
N LYS A 147 38.93 -22.33 0.61
CA LYS A 147 38.56 -23.66 0.09
C LYS A 147 37.21 -23.72 -0.65
N VAL A 148 36.41 -22.64 -0.63
CA VAL A 148 35.05 -22.64 -1.20
C VAL A 148 35.07 -22.25 -2.68
N SER A 149 34.96 -23.24 -3.57
CA SER A 149 34.84 -23.01 -5.02
C SER A 149 33.38 -22.73 -5.43
N PRO A 150 33.11 -21.73 -6.29
CA PRO A 150 31.74 -21.36 -6.68
C PRO A 150 31.12 -22.28 -7.73
N LEU A 151 29.82 -22.57 -7.58
CA LEU A 151 29.00 -23.25 -8.58
C LEU A 151 28.74 -22.35 -9.80
N SER A 152 29.05 -22.83 -11.00
CA SER A 152 28.78 -22.15 -12.26
C SER A 152 27.48 -22.66 -12.90
N VAL A 153 26.50 -21.78 -13.06
CA VAL A 153 25.27 -22.06 -13.83
C VAL A 153 25.40 -21.41 -15.21
N GLN A 154 25.55 -22.24 -16.25
CA GLN A 154 25.49 -21.77 -17.63
C GLN A 154 24.03 -21.74 -18.12
N CYS A 155 23.58 -20.57 -18.57
CA CYS A 155 22.35 -20.43 -19.35
C CYS A 155 22.73 -20.07 -20.79
N GLU A 156 22.38 -20.93 -21.75
CA GLU A 156 22.59 -20.65 -23.17
C GLU A 156 21.73 -19.45 -23.63
N GLN A 157 22.34 -18.52 -24.37
CA GLN A 157 21.61 -17.43 -25.04
C GLN A 157 21.49 -17.75 -26.54
N ASN A 158 20.34 -18.29 -26.92
CA ASN A 158 20.03 -18.57 -28.32
C ASN A 158 19.49 -17.29 -28.99
N LEU A 159 20.31 -16.62 -29.81
CA LEU A 159 19.95 -15.37 -30.47
C LEU A 159 19.14 -15.61 -31.75
N GLN A 160 17.86 -15.22 -31.75
CA GLN A 160 17.14 -14.85 -32.98
C GLN A 160 16.33 -13.57 -32.76
N SER A 161 16.55 -12.58 -33.61
CA SER A 161 15.86 -11.28 -33.58
C SER A 161 14.84 -11.16 -34.73
N PRO A 162 13.65 -10.56 -34.49
CA PRO A 162 12.69 -10.27 -35.56
C PRO A 162 13.17 -9.09 -36.43
N PRO A 163 12.80 -9.04 -37.73
CA PRO A 163 13.30 -8.05 -38.68
C PRO A 163 12.61 -6.68 -38.58
N ILE A 164 13.30 -5.65 -39.05
CA ILE A 164 12.85 -4.26 -39.11
C ILE A 164 12.15 -3.97 -40.45
N SER A 165 10.99 -3.31 -40.42
CA SER A 165 10.31 -2.76 -41.61
C SER A 165 10.88 -1.38 -42.00
N PRO A 166 11.13 -1.08 -43.29
CA PRO A 166 11.83 0.13 -43.71
C PRO A 166 10.93 1.36 -43.80
N PHE A 167 11.51 2.55 -43.62
CA PHE A 167 11.02 3.79 -44.24
C PHE A 167 12.16 4.75 -44.63
N SER A 168 11.85 5.72 -45.48
CA SER A 168 12.76 6.31 -46.46
C SER A 168 13.52 7.57 -46.06
N SER A 169 14.65 7.78 -46.74
CA SER A 169 15.53 8.96 -46.68
C SER A 169 14.96 10.23 -47.33
N SER A 170 15.33 11.39 -46.79
CA SER A 170 15.45 12.66 -47.53
C SER A 170 16.64 13.46 -46.99
N SER A 171 17.37 14.16 -47.86
CA SER A 171 18.70 14.73 -47.61
C SER A 171 18.70 16.24 -47.31
N SER A 172 19.76 16.75 -46.66
CA SER A 172 20.66 17.81 -47.22
C SER A 172 21.69 18.37 -46.20
N SER A 173 22.97 18.42 -46.63
CA SER A 173 24.06 19.42 -46.41
C SER A 173 24.05 20.47 -45.27
N ALA A 174 25.18 20.97 -44.74
CA ALA A 174 26.61 20.58 -44.80
C ALA A 174 27.49 21.52 -43.91
N SER A 175 28.78 21.15 -43.68
CA SER A 175 29.95 22.01 -43.31
C SER A 175 29.96 22.76 -41.95
N ALA A 176 31.09 23.02 -41.27
CA ALA A 176 32.51 22.66 -41.48
C ALA A 176 33.34 22.72 -40.16
N ALA A 177 34.44 21.92 -40.10
CA ALA A 177 35.85 22.22 -39.74
C ALA A 177 36.23 23.21 -38.59
N ASP A 178 37.42 23.17 -37.94
CA ASP A 178 38.59 22.27 -38.05
C ASP A 178 39.51 22.37 -36.81
N LEU A 179 40.43 21.39 -36.64
CA LEU A 179 41.87 21.50 -36.24
C LEU A 179 42.43 20.22 -35.59
N GLN A 180 43.69 19.89 -35.93
CA GLN A 180 44.40 18.66 -35.54
C GLN A 180 45.78 18.95 -34.90
N SER A 181 46.41 17.86 -34.40
CA SER A 181 47.85 17.56 -34.30
C SER A 181 48.54 17.79 -32.93
N TYR A 182 49.66 17.14 -32.55
CA TYR A 182 50.66 16.31 -33.27
C TYR A 182 51.08 15.03 -32.48
N GLN A 183 52.10 14.26 -32.92
CA GLN A 183 52.50 12.93 -32.41
C GLN A 183 54.04 12.68 -32.53
N MET A 184 54.56 11.57 -31.94
CA MET A 184 55.85 10.86 -32.20
C MET A 184 57.13 11.39 -31.48
N PRO A 185 58.29 10.67 -31.46
CA PRO A 185 58.55 9.22 -31.12
C PRO A 185 59.90 8.90 -30.37
N LEU A 186 60.12 7.65 -29.88
CA LEU A 186 61.32 6.74 -30.05
C LEU A 186 61.59 5.67 -28.94
N THR A 187 62.63 4.84 -29.12
CA THR A 187 62.92 3.48 -28.55
C THR A 187 64.36 3.40 -27.95
N PRO A 188 65.09 2.27 -27.63
CA PRO A 188 64.82 0.80 -27.70
C PRO A 188 65.39 -0.15 -26.57
N GLN A 189 65.02 -1.46 -26.63
CA GLN A 189 65.75 -2.71 -26.18
C GLN A 189 66.26 -2.87 -24.70
N SER A 190 66.42 -4.05 -24.07
CA SER A 190 66.19 -5.52 -24.32
C SER A 190 66.17 -6.27 -22.92
N PHE A 191 66.39 -7.57 -22.62
CA PHE A 191 66.80 -8.83 -23.31
C PHE A 191 66.59 -10.08 -22.38
N ARG A 192 66.02 -11.22 -22.87
CA ARG A 192 66.13 -12.66 -22.41
C ARG A 192 65.89 -13.06 -20.91
N SER A 193 65.43 -14.26 -20.51
CA SER A 193 65.05 -15.57 -21.13
C SER A 193 63.74 -16.07 -20.45
N GLY A 194 62.83 -16.91 -20.97
CA GLY A 194 62.91 -17.99 -21.99
C GLY A 194 63.11 -19.36 -21.30
N SER A 195 62.31 -20.43 -21.46
CA SER A 195 61.27 -20.80 -22.45
C SER A 195 59.82 -20.79 -21.85
N GLY A 196 58.79 -21.61 -22.19
CA GLY A 196 58.65 -22.81 -23.05
C GLY A 196 57.20 -23.28 -23.29
N ASN A 197 57.00 -24.52 -23.80
CA ASN A 197 55.74 -25.16 -24.28
C ASN A 197 56.00 -26.71 -24.42
N PRO A 198 55.14 -27.62 -24.98
CA PRO A 198 53.73 -27.54 -25.45
C PRO A 198 52.79 -28.75 -25.07
N ASN A 199 51.49 -28.68 -25.43
CA ASN A 199 50.75 -29.67 -26.26
C ASN A 199 49.20 -29.75 -26.06
N SER A 200 48.51 -30.11 -27.15
CA SER A 200 47.08 -30.50 -27.29
C SER A 200 46.93 -32.06 -27.22
N PRO A 201 45.77 -32.73 -27.47
CA PRO A 201 44.41 -32.28 -27.85
C PRO A 201 43.23 -32.99 -27.10
N SER A 202 41.98 -32.78 -27.55
CA SER A 202 40.75 -33.52 -27.16
C SER A 202 40.70 -34.96 -27.73
N PRO A 203 39.84 -35.88 -27.22
CA PRO A 203 38.44 -35.97 -27.73
C PRO A 203 37.36 -36.54 -26.74
N ASN A 204 36.11 -36.61 -27.23
CA ASN A 204 34.97 -37.44 -26.74
C ASN A 204 35.06 -38.90 -27.32
N PRO A 205 34.16 -39.90 -27.08
CA PRO A 205 32.82 -39.85 -26.45
C PRO A 205 32.37 -41.06 -25.53
N SER A 206 31.15 -40.93 -24.98
CA SER A 206 30.12 -41.94 -24.58
C SER A 206 30.40 -43.46 -24.47
N GLU A 207 29.98 -44.10 -23.35
CA GLU A 207 28.77 -44.96 -23.22
C GLU A 207 28.69 -45.77 -21.89
N CYS A 208 27.46 -46.12 -21.43
CA CYS A 208 27.07 -47.28 -20.58
C CYS A 208 27.67 -47.48 -19.14
N SER A 209 27.06 -48.22 -18.20
CA SER A 209 25.74 -48.91 -18.13
C SER A 209 25.29 -49.28 -16.68
N SER A 210 23.97 -49.26 -16.46
CA SER A 210 23.10 -50.01 -15.51
C SER A 210 23.61 -50.80 -14.28
N THR A 211 22.96 -50.62 -13.12
CA THR A 211 22.29 -51.63 -12.23
C THR A 211 21.67 -50.91 -11.00
N GLY A 212 20.64 -51.37 -10.28
CA GLY A 212 19.70 -52.50 -10.43
C GLY A 212 18.79 -52.66 -9.17
N SER A 213 17.59 -53.27 -9.29
CA SER A 213 16.52 -53.45 -8.26
C SER A 213 15.85 -52.16 -7.71
N GLU A 214 14.53 -51.98 -7.55
CA GLU A 214 13.34 -52.82 -7.20
C GLU A 214 13.03 -52.92 -5.69
N SER A 215 11.76 -52.91 -5.20
CA SER A 215 10.46 -52.53 -5.81
C SER A 215 9.36 -52.41 -4.73
N GLN A 216 8.24 -51.72 -5.01
CA GLN A 216 6.86 -52.17 -4.75
C GLN A 216 5.80 -51.19 -5.32
N GLN A 217 4.58 -51.68 -5.55
CA GLN A 217 3.47 -50.92 -6.18
C GLN A 217 2.15 -51.09 -5.42
N SER A 218 1.26 -50.11 -5.53
CA SER A 218 -0.19 -50.36 -5.68
C SER A 218 -0.88 -49.16 -6.37
N LEU A 219 -2.02 -49.40 -7.01
CA LEU A 219 -2.81 -48.40 -7.76
C LEU A 219 -4.17 -48.20 -7.09
N LEU A 220 -4.81 -47.01 -7.25
CA LEU A 220 -6.04 -46.87 -8.07
C LEU A 220 -6.66 -45.45 -8.09
N LYS A 221 -6.90 -44.97 -9.32
CA LYS A 221 -7.99 -44.09 -9.84
C LYS A 221 -8.74 -43.10 -8.92
N ILE A 222 -8.55 -41.81 -9.25
CA ILE A 222 -9.57 -40.84 -9.72
C ILE A 222 -11.01 -41.01 -9.17
N GLN A 223 -11.50 -40.02 -8.41
CA GLN A 223 -12.84 -39.46 -8.59
C GLN A 223 -12.97 -38.04 -7.98
N GLU A 224 -13.12 -37.00 -8.80
CA GLU A 224 -13.63 -35.70 -8.34
C GLU A 224 -15.17 -35.73 -8.30
N SER A 225 -15.76 -35.18 -7.24
CA SER A 225 -17.22 -35.11 -7.07
C SER A 225 -17.71 -33.67 -6.89
N VAL A 226 -18.55 -33.21 -7.81
CA VAL A 226 -19.13 -31.85 -7.79
C VAL A 226 -20.30 -31.76 -6.81
N TRP A 227 -20.22 -30.84 -5.85
CA TRP A 227 -21.35 -30.46 -5.00
C TRP A 227 -22.11 -29.24 -5.55
N ARG A 228 -23.40 -29.15 -5.21
CA ARG A 228 -24.31 -28.05 -5.56
C ARG A 228 -24.75 -27.27 -4.33
N PRO A 229 -24.92 -25.94 -4.42
CA PRO A 229 -25.86 -25.20 -3.58
C PRO A 229 -27.30 -25.34 -4.10
N CYS A 230 -28.28 -25.17 -3.20
CA CYS A 230 -29.72 -25.14 -3.53
C CYS A 230 -30.32 -23.77 -3.20
N TRP A 231 -31.52 -23.50 -3.71
CA TRP A 231 -32.44 -22.50 -3.15
C TRP A 231 -33.86 -23.10 -3.00
N PHE A 232 -34.56 -22.70 -1.94
CA PHE A 232 -35.95 -23.05 -1.60
C PHE A 232 -36.95 -22.17 -2.42
N VAL A 233 -38.29 -22.30 -2.41
CA VAL A 233 -39.29 -22.60 -1.34
C VAL A 233 -40.50 -23.41 -1.88
N ARG A 234 -41.30 -23.96 -0.95
CA ARG A 234 -42.49 -24.84 -1.09
C ARG A 234 -43.74 -24.24 -1.77
N GLY A 235 -44.59 -25.13 -2.28
CA GLY A 235 -46.06 -25.00 -2.43
C GLY A 235 -46.71 -26.40 -2.47
N THR A 236 -47.94 -26.61 -1.96
CA THR A 236 -48.44 -27.98 -1.61
C THR A 236 -49.94 -28.24 -1.88
N ALA A 237 -50.32 -29.54 -1.82
CA ALA A 237 -51.66 -30.15 -1.98
C ALA A 237 -52.16 -30.26 -3.46
N SER A 238 -52.94 -31.27 -3.89
CA SER A 238 -53.46 -32.53 -3.29
C SER A 238 -53.85 -33.51 -4.43
N GLY A 239 -54.18 -34.81 -4.26
CA GLY A 239 -54.21 -35.69 -3.08
C GLY A 239 -55.32 -36.77 -3.18
N ARG A 240 -55.06 -38.02 -2.71
CA ARG A 240 -55.93 -39.25 -2.79
C ARG A 240 -55.94 -39.91 -4.21
N LYS A 241 -56.23 -41.21 -4.40
CA LYS A 241 -56.57 -42.33 -3.47
C LYS A 241 -55.96 -43.67 -3.97
N MET A 242 -56.36 -44.82 -3.39
CA MET A 242 -55.62 -46.10 -3.36
C MET A 242 -56.54 -47.31 -3.68
N PHE A 243 -55.96 -48.46 -4.07
CA PHE A 243 -56.59 -49.81 -4.22
C PHE A 243 -57.63 -50.00 -5.38
N ASN A 244 -57.89 -51.20 -5.95
CA ASN A 244 -57.26 -52.54 -5.81
C ASN A 244 -57.54 -53.50 -7.00
N VAL A 245 -56.74 -54.58 -7.08
CA VAL A 245 -57.08 -55.97 -7.50
C VAL A 245 -57.53 -56.30 -8.95
N THR A 246 -57.17 -57.52 -9.36
CA THR A 246 -57.36 -58.25 -10.65
C THR A 246 -58.26 -59.50 -10.42
N PRO A 247 -58.41 -60.52 -11.31
CA PRO A 247 -58.14 -60.69 -12.75
C PRO A 247 -59.36 -61.31 -13.54
N GLN A 248 -59.09 -61.81 -14.77
CA GLN A 248 -59.91 -62.76 -15.57
C GLN A 248 -61.19 -62.20 -16.28
N HIS A 249 -61.65 -62.71 -17.43
CA HIS A 249 -61.23 -63.89 -18.23
C HIS A 249 -61.45 -63.69 -19.76
N GLY A 250 -60.51 -64.12 -20.62
CA GLY A 250 -60.67 -64.30 -22.08
C GLY A 250 -60.66 -63.02 -22.97
N THR A 251 -60.25 -63.04 -24.25
CA THR A 251 -59.59 -64.09 -25.07
C THR A 251 -58.63 -63.47 -26.11
N ASP A 252 -57.51 -64.15 -26.37
CA ASP A 252 -56.60 -64.11 -27.53
C ASP A 252 -56.23 -62.81 -28.26
N SER A 253 -55.12 -62.24 -27.78
CA SER A 253 -53.86 -62.06 -28.54
C SER A 253 -53.89 -61.78 -30.07
N ARG A 254 -53.33 -60.63 -30.44
CA ARG A 254 -52.36 -60.54 -31.55
C ARG A 254 -51.21 -59.61 -31.18
N SER A 255 -49.98 -60.10 -31.33
CA SER A 255 -48.76 -59.40 -30.91
C SER A 255 -48.30 -58.37 -31.95
N VAL A 256 -48.28 -57.09 -31.59
CA VAL A 256 -47.49 -56.07 -32.29
C VAL A 256 -46.07 -56.12 -31.72
N SER A 257 -45.06 -56.19 -32.60
CA SER A 257 -43.69 -56.54 -32.18
C SER A 257 -42.90 -55.35 -31.61
N ASN A 258 -41.93 -55.65 -30.73
CA ASN A 258 -40.93 -54.70 -30.25
C ASN A 258 -40.06 -54.06 -31.36
N PHE A 259 -40.19 -54.53 -32.60
CA PHE A 259 -39.51 -53.96 -33.76
C PHE A 259 -40.15 -52.64 -34.22
N GLU A 260 -41.48 -52.55 -34.20
CA GLU A 260 -42.20 -51.35 -34.66
C GLU A 260 -42.02 -50.16 -33.73
N LEU A 261 -42.00 -50.37 -32.41
CA LEU A 261 -41.74 -49.28 -31.45
C LEU A 261 -40.33 -48.69 -31.62
N LYS A 262 -39.33 -49.54 -31.93
CA LYS A 262 -37.98 -49.09 -32.29
C LYS A 262 -37.96 -48.39 -33.65
N ALA A 263 -38.71 -48.87 -34.63
CA ALA A 263 -38.82 -48.23 -35.95
C ALA A 263 -39.48 -46.84 -35.87
N ILE A 264 -40.58 -46.69 -35.13
CA ILE A 264 -41.28 -45.41 -34.92
C ILE A 264 -40.35 -44.41 -34.22
N ASN A 265 -39.72 -44.80 -33.12
CA ASN A 265 -38.75 -43.95 -32.42
C ASN A 265 -37.53 -43.59 -33.29
N ALA A 266 -37.07 -44.50 -34.17
CA ALA A 266 -36.01 -44.20 -35.13
C ALA A 266 -36.48 -43.28 -36.27
N ILE A 267 -37.75 -43.35 -36.69
CA ILE A 267 -38.35 -42.49 -37.73
C ILE A 267 -38.55 -41.07 -37.19
N ASP A 268 -39.08 -40.90 -35.98
CA ASP A 268 -39.22 -39.56 -35.40
C ASP A 268 -37.87 -38.95 -35.03
N ASN A 269 -36.92 -39.70 -34.48
CA ASN A 269 -35.54 -39.21 -34.33
C ASN A 269 -34.92 -38.81 -35.69
N ARG A 270 -35.19 -39.55 -36.78
CA ARG A 270 -34.76 -39.15 -38.14
C ARG A 270 -35.46 -37.88 -38.65
N LYS A 271 -36.73 -37.64 -38.31
CA LYS A 271 -37.43 -36.37 -38.63
C LYS A 271 -36.87 -35.20 -37.82
N ILE A 272 -36.70 -35.38 -36.52
CA ILE A 272 -36.15 -34.39 -35.58
C ILE A 272 -34.72 -34.02 -36.03
N CYS A 273 -33.85 -34.99 -36.30
CA CYS A 273 -32.50 -34.73 -36.82
C CYS A 273 -32.51 -34.03 -38.20
N ARG A 274 -33.49 -34.29 -39.08
CA ARG A 274 -33.65 -33.50 -40.32
C ARG A 274 -34.05 -32.06 -40.03
N GLY A 275 -35.01 -31.84 -39.12
CA GLY A 275 -35.47 -30.51 -38.70
C GLY A 275 -34.34 -29.67 -38.08
N PHE A 276 -33.60 -30.24 -37.13
CA PHE A 276 -32.40 -29.62 -36.57
C PHE A 276 -31.33 -29.36 -37.63
N LYS A 277 -31.13 -30.28 -38.59
CA LYS A 277 -30.16 -30.08 -39.68
C LYS A 277 -30.59 -28.96 -40.64
N SER A 278 -31.88 -28.79 -40.95
CA SER A 278 -32.35 -27.63 -41.71
C SER A 278 -32.23 -26.32 -40.91
N LEU A 279 -32.59 -26.34 -39.63
CA LEU A 279 -32.50 -25.17 -38.74
C LEU A 279 -31.05 -24.69 -38.57
N PHE A 280 -30.11 -25.62 -38.39
CA PHE A 280 -28.68 -25.30 -38.29
C PHE A 280 -28.12 -24.76 -39.60
N LEU A 281 -28.58 -25.26 -40.75
CA LEU A 281 -28.19 -24.72 -42.06
C LEU A 281 -28.77 -23.32 -42.31
N GLU A 282 -30.01 -23.06 -41.88
CA GLU A 282 -30.67 -21.74 -41.92
C GLU A 282 -29.96 -20.73 -40.99
N TYR A 283 -29.64 -21.14 -39.77
CA TYR A 283 -28.82 -20.34 -38.86
C TYR A 283 -27.45 -20.05 -39.48
N CYS A 284 -26.74 -21.06 -39.99
CA CYS A 284 -25.44 -20.83 -40.64
C CYS A 284 -25.52 -19.86 -41.82
N SER A 285 -26.54 -19.91 -42.70
CA SER A 285 -26.59 -18.99 -43.84
C SER A 285 -26.76 -17.52 -43.43
N ASN A 286 -27.42 -17.29 -42.31
CA ASN A 286 -27.91 -15.98 -41.86
C ASN A 286 -27.06 -15.39 -40.71
N SER A 287 -26.37 -16.25 -39.95
CA SER A 287 -25.57 -15.95 -38.75
C SER A 287 -24.72 -14.70 -38.89
N THR A 288 -24.92 -13.76 -37.96
CA THR A 288 -24.06 -12.59 -37.77
C THR A 288 -22.66 -12.96 -37.27
N ILE A 289 -22.51 -14.11 -36.60
CA ILE A 289 -21.22 -14.58 -36.06
C ILE A 289 -20.29 -15.01 -37.20
N HIS A 290 -19.08 -14.46 -37.19
CA HIS A 290 -18.04 -14.74 -38.17
C HIS A 290 -17.59 -16.21 -38.11
N GLY A 291 -17.22 -16.79 -39.25
CA GLY A 291 -16.82 -18.19 -39.38
C GLY A 291 -17.98 -19.19 -39.50
N ILE A 292 -19.04 -19.06 -38.67
CA ILE A 292 -20.17 -20.02 -38.64
C ILE A 292 -20.82 -20.20 -40.02
N LYS A 293 -20.90 -19.13 -40.82
CA LYS A 293 -21.44 -19.17 -42.19
C LYS A 293 -20.75 -20.16 -43.12
N TYR A 294 -19.48 -20.48 -42.87
CA TYR A 294 -18.73 -21.42 -43.70
C TYR A 294 -19.01 -22.90 -43.36
N PHE A 295 -19.60 -23.19 -42.19
CA PHE A 295 -19.97 -24.56 -41.82
C PHE A 295 -21.17 -25.06 -42.65
N GLY A 296 -22.16 -24.19 -42.88
CA GLY A 296 -23.42 -24.56 -43.54
C GLY A 296 -23.43 -24.62 -45.07
N CYS A 297 -22.40 -24.09 -45.74
CA CYS A 297 -22.39 -23.98 -47.20
C CYS A 297 -22.43 -25.35 -47.92
N LYS A 298 -23.54 -25.65 -48.62
CA LYS A 298 -23.72 -26.90 -49.39
C LYS A 298 -22.69 -27.11 -50.51
N ARG A 299 -22.17 -26.03 -51.11
CA ARG A 299 -21.23 -26.07 -52.27
C ARG A 299 -19.74 -26.19 -51.94
N ARG A 300 -19.33 -26.16 -50.66
CA ARG A 300 -17.91 -26.24 -50.26
C ARG A 300 -17.44 -27.66 -49.95
N THR A 301 -16.19 -27.97 -50.28
CA THR A 301 -15.52 -29.25 -49.99
C THR A 301 -15.42 -29.54 -48.49
N LEU A 302 -15.08 -30.78 -48.14
CA LEU A 302 -14.89 -31.16 -46.74
C LEU A 302 -13.65 -30.48 -46.13
N TYR A 303 -12.56 -30.37 -46.89
CA TYR A 303 -11.31 -29.76 -46.43
C TYR A 303 -11.45 -28.27 -46.12
N GLU A 304 -12.17 -27.50 -46.96
CA GLU A 304 -12.50 -26.10 -46.67
C GLU A 304 -13.27 -25.95 -45.35
N LYS A 305 -14.21 -26.86 -45.07
CA LYS A 305 -15.02 -26.83 -43.84
C LYS A 305 -14.18 -27.14 -42.62
N ILE A 306 -13.29 -28.15 -42.70
CA ILE A 306 -12.34 -28.48 -41.64
C ILE A 306 -11.43 -27.28 -41.34
N TRP A 307 -10.89 -26.61 -42.37
CA TRP A 307 -10.07 -25.41 -42.19
C TRP A 307 -10.81 -24.30 -41.43
N TRP A 308 -12.03 -23.94 -41.85
CA TRP A 308 -12.81 -22.91 -41.17
C TRP A 308 -13.24 -23.31 -39.75
N ILE A 309 -13.45 -24.60 -39.47
CA ILE A 309 -13.71 -25.11 -38.11
C ILE A 309 -12.46 -24.95 -37.24
N VAL A 310 -11.27 -25.31 -37.74
CA VAL A 310 -10.00 -25.14 -37.00
C VAL A 310 -9.72 -23.68 -36.70
N VAL A 311 -9.87 -22.78 -37.69
CA VAL A 311 -9.71 -21.32 -37.50
C VAL A 311 -10.70 -20.80 -36.47
N PHE A 312 -11.97 -21.19 -36.53
CA PHE A 312 -12.98 -20.77 -35.56
C PHE A 312 -12.66 -21.27 -34.14
N LEU A 313 -12.24 -22.53 -33.97
CA LEU A 313 -11.85 -23.08 -32.67
C LEU A 313 -10.62 -22.36 -32.08
N LEU A 314 -9.64 -22.01 -32.91
CA LEU A 314 -8.47 -21.22 -32.49
C LEU A 314 -8.88 -19.80 -32.08
N SER A 315 -9.79 -19.14 -32.81
CA SER A 315 -10.35 -17.83 -32.42
C SER A 315 -11.14 -17.89 -31.10
N VAL A 316 -11.96 -18.92 -30.90
CA VAL A 316 -12.70 -19.15 -29.65
C VAL A 316 -11.74 -19.37 -28.48
N TYR A 317 -10.70 -20.19 -28.66
CA TYR A 317 -9.69 -20.44 -27.63
C TYR A 317 -8.88 -19.18 -27.28
N GLY A 318 -8.43 -18.42 -28.29
CA GLY A 318 -7.71 -17.16 -28.09
C GLY A 318 -8.56 -16.11 -27.37
N CYS A 319 -9.81 -15.93 -27.81
CA CYS A 319 -10.78 -15.04 -27.17
C CYS A 319 -11.03 -15.45 -25.71
N GLY A 320 -11.29 -16.73 -25.46
CA GLY A 320 -11.52 -17.28 -24.12
C GLY A 320 -10.33 -17.11 -23.17
N ARG A 321 -9.08 -17.32 -23.66
CA ARG A 321 -7.85 -17.06 -22.90
C ARG A 321 -7.69 -15.59 -22.53
N LEU A 322 -7.98 -14.67 -23.46
CA LEU A 322 -7.89 -13.23 -23.18
C LEU A 322 -8.99 -12.77 -22.21
N ILE A 323 -10.23 -13.27 -22.35
CA ILE A 323 -11.31 -13.03 -21.40
C ILE A 323 -10.94 -13.59 -20.00
N GLN A 324 -10.34 -14.77 -19.91
CA GLN A 324 -9.87 -15.35 -18.65
C GLN A 324 -8.79 -14.47 -17.99
N ASN A 325 -7.85 -13.92 -18.77
CA ASN A 325 -6.83 -13.00 -18.26
C ASN A 325 -7.43 -11.68 -17.77
N ILE A 326 -8.42 -11.12 -18.48
CA ILE A 326 -9.11 -9.89 -18.07
C ILE A 326 -9.99 -10.13 -16.84
N TYR A 327 -10.71 -11.25 -16.78
CA TYR A 327 -11.45 -11.67 -15.59
C TYR A 327 -10.53 -11.79 -14.38
N ARG A 328 -9.39 -12.48 -14.52
CA ARG A 328 -8.40 -12.59 -13.44
C ARG A 328 -7.89 -11.22 -12.98
N LYS A 329 -7.67 -10.27 -13.90
CA LYS A 329 -7.24 -8.90 -13.54
C LYS A 329 -8.33 -8.10 -12.84
N TRP A 330 -9.58 -8.19 -13.29
CA TRP A 330 -10.75 -7.55 -12.68
C TRP A 330 -11.06 -8.12 -11.29
N ASP A 331 -10.88 -9.43 -11.12
CA ASP A 331 -11.07 -10.13 -9.85
C ASP A 331 -9.99 -9.76 -8.82
N GLN A 332 -8.71 -9.91 -9.21
CA GLN A 332 -7.54 -9.81 -8.32
C GLN A 332 -7.00 -8.38 -8.13
N THR A 333 -7.26 -7.45 -9.05
CA THR A 333 -6.80 -6.05 -8.98
C THR A 333 -7.91 -5.04 -9.30
N PRO A 334 -9.00 -4.98 -8.50
CA PRO A 334 -10.11 -4.06 -8.75
C PRO A 334 -9.82 -2.60 -8.36
N VAL A 335 -8.83 -2.33 -7.51
CA VAL A 335 -8.53 -1.00 -6.95
C VAL A 335 -7.17 -0.47 -7.43
N ILE A 336 -7.10 0.85 -7.66
CA ILE A 336 -5.86 1.61 -7.86
C ILE A 336 -5.77 2.73 -6.81
N VAL A 337 -4.54 3.07 -6.39
CA VAL A 337 -4.25 4.29 -5.64
C VAL A 337 -3.73 5.35 -6.60
N SER A 338 -4.39 6.50 -6.64
CA SER A 338 -4.00 7.67 -7.43
C SER A 338 -3.82 8.90 -6.55
N PHE A 339 -3.14 9.93 -7.05
CA PHE A 339 -3.18 11.27 -6.43
C PHE A 339 -4.46 12.01 -6.83
N ASN A 340 -5.06 12.73 -5.88
CA ASN A 340 -6.23 13.57 -6.11
C ASN A 340 -5.89 14.75 -7.05
N GLU A 341 -6.84 15.17 -7.90
CA GLU A 341 -6.64 16.27 -8.86
C GLU A 341 -6.45 17.63 -8.19
N LYS A 342 -7.01 17.78 -6.98
CA LYS A 342 -6.95 18.99 -6.16
C LYS A 342 -6.09 18.75 -4.93
N SER A 343 -5.31 19.77 -4.56
CA SER A 343 -4.67 19.84 -3.25
C SER A 343 -5.71 20.07 -2.15
N THR A 344 -5.48 19.44 -0.99
CA THR A 344 -6.29 19.60 0.23
C THR A 344 -5.61 20.64 1.12
N PRO A 345 -6.29 21.72 1.55
CA PRO A 345 -5.73 22.70 2.47
C PRO A 345 -5.74 22.19 3.91
N VAL A 346 -4.78 22.63 4.71
CA VAL A 346 -4.57 22.11 6.09
C VAL A 346 -5.72 22.41 7.07
N TRP A 347 -6.62 23.33 6.76
CA TRP A 347 -7.81 23.61 7.58
C TRP A 347 -8.96 22.59 7.40
N GLN A 348 -8.86 21.67 6.43
CA GLN A 348 -9.83 20.58 6.23
C GLN A 348 -9.52 19.34 7.07
N ILE A 349 -8.35 19.30 7.73
CA ILE A 349 -7.93 18.23 8.64
C ILE A 349 -7.68 18.81 10.04
N PRO A 350 -7.74 17.98 11.09
CA PRO A 350 -7.25 18.40 12.39
C PRO A 350 -5.74 18.63 12.34
N PHE A 351 -5.27 19.54 13.18
CA PHE A 351 -3.88 19.54 13.60
C PHE A 351 -3.61 18.23 14.36
N PRO A 352 -2.44 17.57 14.21
CA PRO A 352 -2.17 16.31 14.90
C PRO A 352 -2.45 16.40 16.40
N ALA A 353 -2.94 15.32 16.98
CA ALA A 353 -2.85 15.14 18.42
C ALA A 353 -1.37 15.01 18.79
N VAL A 354 -0.93 15.78 19.78
CA VAL A 354 0.47 15.86 20.23
C VAL A 354 0.52 15.31 21.64
N THR A 355 1.03 14.08 21.79
CA THR A 355 1.23 13.48 23.13
C THR A 355 2.69 13.59 23.53
N ILE A 356 2.92 14.22 24.68
CA ILE A 356 4.25 14.50 25.22
C ILE A 356 4.41 13.71 26.52
N CYS A 357 5.46 12.89 26.59
CA CYS A 357 5.84 12.12 27.77
C CYS A 357 7.23 12.56 28.25
N PRO A 358 7.47 12.76 29.55
CA PRO A 358 8.83 12.87 30.07
C PRO A 358 9.54 11.51 30.01
N GLU A 359 10.85 11.51 29.79
CA GLU A 359 11.69 10.32 30.05
C GLU A 359 11.97 10.18 31.56
N THR A 360 11.98 11.29 32.32
CA THR A 360 11.84 11.27 33.80
C THR A 360 10.49 10.65 34.17
N LYS A 361 10.50 9.40 34.67
CA LYS A 361 9.28 8.66 35.03
C LYS A 361 8.72 9.01 36.41
N MET A 362 9.54 9.61 37.28
CA MET A 362 9.13 9.97 38.62
C MET A 362 9.99 11.08 39.23
N LYS A 363 9.49 11.72 40.28
CA LYS A 363 10.25 12.67 41.11
C LYS A 363 11.10 11.96 42.17
N LEU A 364 12.31 12.45 42.40
CA LEU A 364 13.25 11.91 43.38
C LEU A 364 12.70 11.93 44.81
N GLN A 365 11.82 12.88 45.12
CA GLN A 365 11.19 13.02 46.45
C GLN A 365 10.29 11.83 46.85
N TYR A 366 9.91 10.96 45.91
CA TYR A 366 9.02 9.82 46.15
C TYR A 366 9.73 8.46 46.06
N LEU A 367 10.79 8.36 45.26
CA LEU A 367 11.69 7.20 45.21
C LEU A 367 12.99 7.63 44.51
N ASN A 368 14.11 7.09 44.96
CA ASN A 368 15.36 7.11 44.21
C ASN A 368 15.54 5.74 43.54
N PHE A 369 15.14 5.61 42.28
CA PHE A 369 15.18 4.34 41.55
C PHE A 369 16.60 3.74 41.51
N THR A 370 17.62 4.54 41.16
CA THR A 370 19.02 4.11 41.17
C THR A 370 19.48 3.58 42.54
N ALA A 371 19.10 4.23 43.65
CA ALA A 371 19.45 3.75 44.99
C ALA A 371 18.71 2.45 45.35
N SER A 372 17.39 2.39 45.12
CA SER A 372 16.57 1.20 45.37
C SER A 372 17.04 -0.01 44.55
N TYR A 373 17.49 0.20 43.32
CA TYR A 373 18.10 -0.81 42.47
C TYR A 373 19.38 -1.39 43.07
N HIS A 374 20.32 -0.54 43.50
CA HIS A 374 21.57 -0.99 44.10
C HIS A 374 21.35 -1.74 45.43
N MET A 375 20.39 -1.28 46.24
CA MET A 375 20.03 -1.93 47.50
C MET A 375 19.42 -3.34 47.29
N LEU A 376 18.70 -3.58 46.19
CA LEU A 376 18.18 -4.91 45.83
C LEU A 376 19.19 -5.84 45.14
N LEU A 377 20.37 -5.33 44.74
CA LEU A 377 21.48 -6.16 44.21
C LEU A 377 22.54 -6.47 45.27
N ASN A 378 22.72 -5.58 46.24
CA ASN A 378 23.63 -5.78 47.36
C ASN A 378 22.92 -6.56 48.48
N ASP A 379 23.01 -7.89 48.42
CA ASP A 379 22.55 -8.87 49.43
C ASP A 379 23.37 -8.81 50.75
N THR A 380 23.76 -7.59 51.17
CA THR A 380 24.69 -7.29 52.26
C THR A 380 24.20 -6.21 53.22
N ASP A 381 23.18 -5.43 52.86
CA ASP A 381 22.61 -4.40 53.72
C ASP A 381 21.39 -4.96 54.47
N ASP A 382 21.48 -5.09 55.81
CA ASP A 382 20.41 -5.61 56.68
C ASP A 382 19.14 -4.70 56.72
N GLU A 383 19.17 -3.53 56.08
CA GLU A 383 18.04 -2.59 56.03
C GLU A 383 16.99 -3.03 54.98
N ALA A 384 16.09 -3.92 55.41
CA ALA A 384 14.93 -4.33 54.62
C ALA A 384 14.07 -3.12 54.19
N MET A 385 13.83 -3.01 52.88
CA MET A 385 13.05 -1.92 52.30
C MET A 385 11.60 -1.88 52.83
N ASP A 386 11.11 -0.67 53.10
CA ASP A 386 9.70 -0.41 53.38
C ASP A 386 8.78 -0.93 52.25
N GLU A 387 7.61 -1.44 52.64
CA GLU A 387 6.65 -2.06 51.72
C GLU A 387 6.06 -1.04 50.73
N ASP A 388 5.81 0.21 51.14
CA ASP A 388 5.31 1.24 50.23
C ASP A 388 6.40 1.62 49.21
N SER A 389 7.65 1.80 49.66
CA SER A 389 8.81 2.02 48.81
C SER A 389 9.04 0.88 47.80
N PHE A 390 8.83 -0.37 48.21
CA PHE A 390 8.91 -1.52 47.30
C PHE A 390 7.75 -1.57 46.30
N ASN A 391 6.53 -1.19 46.71
CA ASN A 391 5.37 -1.09 45.83
C ASN A 391 5.53 0.07 44.81
N ARG A 392 6.11 1.19 45.22
CA ARG A 392 6.53 2.28 44.32
C ARG A 392 7.52 1.79 43.27
N LEU A 393 8.54 1.03 43.68
CA LEU A 393 9.53 0.45 42.76
C LEU A 393 8.89 -0.53 41.77
N ARG A 394 7.98 -1.40 42.24
CA ARG A 394 7.20 -2.34 41.40
C ARG A 394 6.37 -1.63 40.34
N ALA A 395 5.67 -0.55 40.71
CA ALA A 395 4.89 0.25 39.77
C ALA A 395 5.80 0.92 38.71
N VAL A 396 6.93 1.49 39.14
CA VAL A 396 7.91 2.17 38.27
C VAL A 396 8.61 1.21 37.30
N ALA A 397 8.89 -0.02 37.73
CA ALA A 397 9.44 -1.06 36.87
C ALA A 397 8.61 -1.28 35.58
N GLN A 398 7.29 -1.04 35.60
CA GLN A 398 6.40 -1.20 34.45
C GLN A 398 6.65 -0.17 33.32
N VAL A 399 7.35 0.93 33.62
CA VAL A 399 7.69 2.03 32.68
C VAL A 399 9.20 2.23 32.47
N CYS A 400 10.04 1.57 33.27
CA CYS A 400 11.47 1.45 33.02
C CYS A 400 11.78 0.42 31.91
N ASP A 401 13.00 0.45 31.39
CA ASP A 401 13.43 -0.49 30.35
C ASP A 401 13.71 -1.88 30.97
N ALA A 402 13.08 -2.93 30.41
CA ALA A 402 13.06 -4.27 31.02
C ALA A 402 14.45 -4.90 31.27
N HIS A 403 15.47 -4.53 30.50
CA HIS A 403 16.85 -5.01 30.69
C HIS A 403 17.45 -4.60 32.03
N VAL A 404 16.99 -3.49 32.61
CA VAL A 404 17.41 -2.98 33.93
C VAL A 404 16.84 -3.85 35.06
N LEU A 405 15.77 -4.59 34.81
CA LEU A 405 15.05 -5.36 35.82
C LEU A 405 15.51 -6.82 35.91
N GLN A 406 16.44 -7.23 35.05
CA GLN A 406 16.88 -8.62 34.95
C GLN A 406 17.61 -9.06 36.23
N GLY A 407 17.00 -9.99 36.97
CA GLY A 407 17.51 -10.51 38.23
C GLY A 407 16.88 -9.90 39.50
N ILE A 408 16.03 -8.86 39.38
CA ILE A 408 15.37 -8.25 40.55
C ILE A 408 14.14 -9.09 40.98
N PRO A 409 14.03 -9.54 42.24
CA PRO A 409 12.94 -10.40 42.71
C PRO A 409 11.64 -9.62 43.01
N LEU A 410 11.02 -9.02 41.98
CA LEU A 410 9.89 -8.09 42.14
C LEU A 410 8.58 -8.75 42.66
N ASN A 411 8.45 -10.07 42.57
CA ASN A 411 7.50 -10.92 43.32
C ASN A 411 6.07 -10.33 43.50
N GLN A 412 5.41 -9.99 42.40
CA GLN A 412 4.05 -9.45 42.38
C GLN A 412 3.41 -9.79 41.02
N THR A 413 2.40 -10.66 41.01
CA THR A 413 1.81 -11.18 39.76
C THR A 413 0.73 -10.28 39.16
N TYR A 414 0.02 -9.52 40.01
CA TYR A 414 -1.06 -8.62 39.65
C TYR A 414 -0.90 -7.29 40.40
N ASP A 415 -1.26 -6.17 39.77
CA ASP A 415 -1.16 -4.84 40.40
C ASP A 415 -2.24 -3.87 39.90
N SER A 416 -3.33 -3.76 40.65
CA SER A 416 -4.39 -2.77 40.41
C SER A 416 -4.00 -1.34 40.81
N ALA A 417 -3.06 -1.16 41.75
CA ALA A 417 -2.65 0.13 42.29
C ALA A 417 -1.54 0.82 41.48
N CYS A 418 -0.86 0.09 40.60
CA CYS A 418 0.20 0.54 39.70
C CYS A 418 -0.03 1.93 39.10
N VAL A 419 -1.23 2.20 38.58
CA VAL A 419 -1.55 3.48 37.91
C VAL A 419 -1.64 4.65 38.88
N ASP A 420 -2.12 4.45 40.10
CA ASP A 420 -2.17 5.53 41.10
C ASP A 420 -0.80 5.82 41.71
N TYR A 421 0.03 4.78 41.88
CA TYR A 421 1.44 4.94 42.21
C TYR A 421 2.19 5.74 41.11
N LEU A 422 2.04 5.35 39.84
CA LEU A 422 2.62 6.07 38.71
C LEU A 422 2.10 7.51 38.61
N ARG A 423 0.79 7.74 38.79
CA ARG A 423 0.19 9.08 38.77
C ARG A 423 0.77 9.97 39.85
N ASN A 424 0.76 9.52 41.10
CA ASN A 424 1.23 10.29 42.25
C ASN A 424 2.73 10.65 42.14
N MET A 425 3.55 9.75 41.58
CA MET A 425 4.99 9.94 41.49
C MET A 425 5.47 10.70 40.24
N SER A 426 4.63 10.83 39.22
CA SER A 426 4.95 11.49 37.94
C SER A 426 5.19 13.00 38.06
N VAL A 427 5.77 13.59 36.99
CA VAL A 427 5.88 15.05 36.83
C VAL A 427 4.52 15.61 36.37
N SER A 428 3.99 16.62 37.05
CA SER A 428 2.68 17.19 36.72
C SER A 428 2.69 18.10 35.50
N LEU A 429 1.50 18.40 34.96
CA LEU A 429 1.32 19.20 33.74
C LEU A 429 1.97 20.59 33.88
N ASP A 430 1.65 21.33 34.94
CA ASP A 430 2.18 22.69 35.19
C ASP A 430 3.69 22.70 35.48
N GLU A 431 4.25 21.61 36.03
CA GLU A 431 5.70 21.47 36.18
C GLU A 431 6.38 21.25 34.83
N MET A 432 5.84 20.35 33.99
CA MET A 432 6.43 19.98 32.70
C MET A 432 6.26 21.05 31.62
N LEU A 433 5.09 21.70 31.56
CA LEU A 433 4.70 22.63 30.49
C LEU A 433 4.65 24.07 31.02
N MET A 434 5.82 24.72 31.06
CA MET A 434 5.98 26.08 31.60
C MET A 434 5.27 27.16 30.75
N TYR A 435 5.04 26.92 29.45
CA TYR A 435 4.42 27.88 28.54
C TYR A 435 3.80 27.18 27.33
N CYS A 436 2.59 27.59 26.95
CA CYS A 436 1.89 27.09 25.78
C CYS A 436 1.35 28.25 24.91
N LYS A 437 1.49 28.11 23.59
CA LYS A 437 1.04 29.10 22.60
C LYS A 437 0.54 28.43 21.34
N TRP A 438 -0.73 28.68 21.01
CA TRP A 438 -1.48 28.05 19.93
C TRP A 438 -1.95 29.10 18.93
N ARG A 439 -1.72 28.89 17.62
CA ARG A 439 -2.15 29.82 16.54
C ARG A 439 -1.70 31.30 16.72
N ASN A 440 -0.58 31.50 17.42
CA ASN A 440 0.01 32.77 17.87
C ASN A 440 -0.55 33.35 19.19
N ASP A 441 -1.66 32.83 19.70
CA ASP A 441 -2.27 33.26 20.97
C ASP A 441 -1.70 32.45 22.15
N MET A 442 -1.60 33.06 23.33
CA MET A 442 -1.06 32.39 24.53
C MET A 442 -2.22 31.90 25.40
N ASP A 443 -2.10 30.67 25.92
CA ASP A 443 -3.13 30.05 26.76
C ASP A 443 -2.46 29.23 27.87
N PHE A 444 -3.18 28.94 28.94
CA PHE A 444 -2.70 28.07 30.00
C PHE A 444 -2.60 26.64 29.48
N CYS A 445 -1.50 25.95 29.80
CA CYS A 445 -1.29 24.59 29.31
C CYS A 445 -2.41 23.62 29.75
N ASN A 446 -2.91 23.77 30.98
CA ASN A 446 -4.10 23.06 31.52
C ASN A 446 -5.40 23.24 30.70
N ASN A 447 -5.53 24.27 29.86
CA ASN A 447 -6.74 24.50 29.05
C ASN A 447 -6.70 23.72 27.72
N ILE A 448 -5.51 23.31 27.26
CA ILE A 448 -5.31 22.76 25.91
C ILE A 448 -4.63 21.39 25.90
N PHE A 449 -3.85 21.06 26.93
CA PHE A 449 -3.33 19.73 27.20
C PHE A 449 -4.19 19.02 28.26
N THR A 450 -4.30 17.70 28.12
CA THR A 450 -5.02 16.82 29.06
C THR A 450 -4.11 15.68 29.49
N GLU A 451 -4.30 15.16 30.70
CA GLU A 451 -3.61 13.95 31.15
C GLU A 451 -4.12 12.77 30.32
N THR A 452 -3.19 11.93 29.85
CA THR A 452 -3.46 10.70 29.11
C THR A 452 -2.52 9.60 29.61
N LEU A 453 -3.08 8.44 29.93
CA LEU A 453 -2.31 7.26 30.34
C LEU A 453 -1.75 6.55 29.11
N THR A 454 -0.49 6.11 29.16
CA THR A 454 0.20 5.40 28.06
C THR A 454 1.10 4.29 28.61
N GLU A 455 1.67 3.45 27.75
CA GLU A 455 2.69 2.46 28.14
C GLU A 455 4.02 3.06 28.63
N GLU A 456 4.21 4.37 28.44
CA GLU A 456 5.33 5.20 28.93
C GLU A 456 5.04 5.85 30.31
N GLY A 457 3.87 5.58 30.90
CA GLY A 457 3.38 6.21 32.12
C GLY A 457 2.36 7.32 31.83
N LEU A 458 2.29 8.32 32.72
CA LEU A 458 1.48 9.51 32.48
C LEU A 458 2.15 10.43 31.45
N CYS A 459 1.34 10.88 30.50
CA CYS A 459 1.73 11.81 29.45
C CYS A 459 0.63 12.87 29.27
N PHE A 460 0.93 13.89 28.48
CA PHE A 460 0.02 15.01 28.25
C PHE A 460 -0.30 15.16 26.78
N THR A 461 -1.59 15.08 26.41
CA THR A 461 -2.07 15.15 25.03
C THR A 461 -2.74 16.49 24.74
N PHE A 462 -2.24 17.20 23.73
CA PHE A 462 -2.95 18.29 23.06
C PHE A 462 -3.75 17.71 21.88
N ASN A 463 -4.99 18.16 21.70
CA ASN A 463 -5.87 17.87 20.56
C ASN A 463 -6.27 16.39 20.31
N GLY A 464 -6.22 15.54 21.34
CA GLY A 464 -6.90 14.22 21.35
C GLY A 464 -8.38 14.36 21.68
N ILE A 465 -9.24 13.43 21.27
CA ILE A 465 -10.67 13.47 21.62
C ILE A 465 -10.95 12.89 23.01
N ALA A 466 -12.10 13.26 23.59
CA ALA A 466 -12.59 12.75 24.85
C ALA A 466 -12.64 11.20 24.89
N ALA A 467 -12.43 10.62 26.07
CA ALA A 467 -12.61 9.18 26.28
C ALA A 467 -14.01 8.71 25.84
N ASP A 468 -15.03 9.55 26.03
CA ASP A 468 -16.43 9.37 25.62
C ASP A 468 -16.64 9.28 24.10
N ASP A 469 -15.74 9.85 23.30
CA ASP A 469 -15.80 9.79 21.83
C ASP A 469 -14.87 8.71 21.24
N MET A 470 -13.76 8.40 21.92
CA MET A 470 -12.79 7.39 21.47
C MET A 470 -13.12 5.97 21.95
N LEU A 471 -13.64 5.80 23.17
CA LEU A 471 -13.73 4.52 23.87
C LEU A 471 -15.18 4.13 24.22
N ARG A 472 -15.44 2.83 24.35
CA ARG A 472 -16.74 2.27 24.72
C ARG A 472 -16.82 2.05 26.23
N LYS A 473 -17.34 3.02 26.96
CA LYS A 473 -17.51 2.97 28.44
C LYS A 473 -18.31 1.77 28.96
N GLU A 474 -19.12 1.13 28.13
CA GLU A 474 -19.84 -0.11 28.45
C GLU A 474 -18.92 -1.33 28.62
N GLU A 475 -17.81 -1.35 27.87
CA GLU A 475 -16.85 -2.46 27.78
C GLU A 475 -15.53 -2.14 28.50
N LEU A 476 -15.38 -0.92 29.04
CA LEU A 476 -14.14 -0.38 29.59
C LEU A 476 -14.14 -0.32 31.12
N HIS A 477 -12.99 -0.70 31.68
CA HIS A 477 -12.62 -0.66 33.09
C HIS A 477 -12.72 0.76 33.70
N LYS A 478 -13.16 0.88 34.95
CA LYS A 478 -13.53 2.18 35.55
C LYS A 478 -12.48 2.86 36.44
N ASP A 479 -11.54 2.14 37.04
CA ASP A 479 -10.72 2.70 38.15
C ASP A 479 -9.81 3.87 37.73
N TYR A 480 -9.57 4.07 36.42
CA TYR A 480 -8.89 5.26 35.92
C TYR A 480 -9.43 5.77 34.59
N ALA A 481 -9.49 7.10 34.48
CA ALA A 481 -9.70 7.77 33.21
C ALA A 481 -8.44 7.62 32.33
N TYR A 482 -8.63 7.10 31.11
CA TYR A 482 -7.56 6.97 30.13
C TYR A 482 -7.14 8.32 29.51
N THR A 483 -8.06 9.29 29.47
CA THR A 483 -7.77 10.72 29.23
C THR A 483 -8.75 11.60 30.01
N THR A 484 -8.33 12.81 30.40
CA THR A 484 -9.17 13.80 31.10
C THR A 484 -9.91 14.77 30.16
N GLU A 485 -9.79 14.61 28.84
CA GLU A 485 -10.50 15.43 27.84
C GLU A 485 -12.03 15.29 27.91
N ASN A 486 -12.74 16.41 27.78
CA ASN A 486 -14.20 16.50 27.82
C ASN A 486 -14.83 17.22 26.61
N ARG A 487 -14.02 17.80 25.71
CA ARG A 487 -14.48 18.50 24.51
C ARG A 487 -14.98 17.49 23.46
N SER A 488 -16.27 17.60 23.12
CA SER A 488 -16.90 16.72 22.14
C SER A 488 -16.47 17.01 20.70
N SER A 489 -16.20 15.96 19.95
CA SER A 489 -15.73 15.97 18.56
C SER A 489 -16.85 15.84 17.51
N VAL A 490 -18.13 15.88 17.92
CA VAL A 490 -19.35 15.66 17.08
C VAL A 490 -19.42 16.48 15.77
N GLN A 491 -18.66 17.59 15.65
CA GLN A 491 -18.58 18.38 14.42
C GLN A 491 -17.58 17.85 13.37
N TRP A 492 -16.85 16.77 13.66
CA TRP A 492 -15.82 16.18 12.81
C TRP A 492 -15.87 14.64 12.82
N THR A 493 -15.56 13.99 11.70
CA THR A 493 -15.22 12.56 11.66
C THR A 493 -14.05 12.29 10.72
N LEU A 494 -13.32 11.19 10.93
CA LEU A 494 -12.21 10.80 10.06
C LEU A 494 -12.65 10.49 8.62
N GLU A 495 -13.87 9.97 8.41
CA GLU A 495 -14.39 9.67 7.06
C GLU A 495 -14.87 10.90 6.29
N ASN A 496 -15.59 11.82 6.95
CA ASN A 496 -16.29 12.94 6.31
C ASN A 496 -15.58 14.30 6.50
N GLY A 497 -14.59 14.37 7.39
CA GLY A 497 -13.95 15.62 7.79
C GLY A 497 -14.83 16.46 8.72
N TYR A 498 -14.61 17.78 8.71
CA TYR A 498 -15.47 18.74 9.41
C TYR A 498 -16.78 18.94 8.65
N ARG A 499 -17.89 19.09 9.39
CA ARG A 499 -19.17 19.50 8.81
C ARG A 499 -19.07 20.91 8.20
N GLU A 500 -19.93 21.19 7.21
CA GLU A 500 -19.97 22.50 6.53
C GLU A 500 -20.44 23.65 7.44
N ASP A 501 -21.18 23.33 8.51
CA ASP A 501 -21.64 24.27 9.55
C ASP A 501 -20.68 24.39 10.76
N ALA A 502 -19.53 23.70 10.74
CA ALA A 502 -18.60 23.67 11.87
C ALA A 502 -17.79 24.98 12.02
N ALA A 503 -17.78 25.55 13.22
CA ALA A 503 -17.11 26.81 13.54
C ALA A 503 -15.57 26.74 13.39
N ILE A 504 -14.88 27.87 13.24
CA ILE A 504 -13.41 27.91 13.00
C ILE A 504 -12.62 27.26 14.16
N ASP A 505 -13.16 27.41 15.37
CA ASP A 505 -12.72 26.97 16.69
C ASP A 505 -13.32 25.62 17.12
N THR A 506 -13.99 24.90 16.20
CA THR A 506 -14.47 23.53 16.43
C THR A 506 -13.39 22.57 16.93
N TYR A 507 -13.83 21.56 17.68
CA TYR A 507 -13.00 20.43 18.10
C TYR A 507 -13.15 19.22 17.13
N PRO A 508 -12.09 18.44 16.85
CA PRO A 508 -10.69 18.70 17.18
C PRO A 508 -10.17 19.94 16.45
N LEU A 509 -9.22 20.64 17.06
CA LEU A 509 -8.69 21.93 16.62
C LEU A 509 -7.98 21.83 15.25
N ARG A 510 -8.15 22.89 14.46
CA ARG A 510 -7.56 23.08 13.13
C ARG A 510 -6.83 24.41 13.02
N VAL A 511 -5.83 24.46 12.14
CA VAL A 511 -5.05 25.67 11.83
C VAL A 511 -5.49 26.29 10.51
N LEU A 512 -5.42 27.62 10.41
CA LEU A 512 -5.84 28.36 9.22
C LEU A 512 -4.76 28.45 8.13
N GLY A 513 -3.54 27.97 8.39
CA GLY A 513 -2.39 28.08 7.49
C GLY A 513 -1.16 27.33 7.97
N ALA A 514 0.00 27.64 7.37
CA ALA A 514 1.28 26.98 7.61
C ALA A 514 2.29 27.86 8.36
N GLY A 515 3.35 27.23 8.86
CA GLY A 515 4.46 27.89 9.57
C GLY A 515 4.22 28.10 11.07
N ALA A 516 5.30 28.35 11.82
CA ALA A 516 5.32 28.33 13.29
C ALA A 516 4.28 29.25 13.98
N ARG A 517 3.90 30.37 13.35
CA ARG A 517 2.86 31.28 13.88
C ARG A 517 1.45 30.67 13.86
N ALA A 518 1.17 29.73 12.96
CA ALA A 518 -0.13 29.07 12.86
C ALA A 518 -0.23 27.80 13.72
N GLY A 519 0.90 27.26 14.20
CA GLY A 519 0.98 26.00 14.93
C GLY A 519 1.03 26.13 16.46
N LEU A 520 1.65 25.14 17.09
CA LEU A 520 1.82 24.98 18.54
C LEU A 520 3.26 25.26 18.94
N ASN A 521 3.48 26.08 19.97
CA ASN A 521 4.78 26.48 20.49
C ASN A 521 4.76 26.27 22.01
N ILE A 522 5.77 25.58 22.55
CA ILE A 522 5.80 25.07 23.92
C ILE A 522 7.18 25.33 24.55
N LEU A 523 7.21 25.72 25.82
CA LEU A 523 8.41 25.65 26.65
C LEU A 523 8.27 24.48 27.62
N LEU A 524 9.10 23.47 27.42
CA LEU A 524 9.18 22.26 28.24
C LEU A 524 10.21 22.45 29.36
N ARG A 525 9.95 21.89 30.52
CA ARG A 525 10.75 22.01 31.74
C ARG A 525 10.91 20.66 32.44
N LEU A 526 12.11 20.38 32.92
CA LEU A 526 12.41 19.36 33.92
C LEU A 526 13.38 19.97 34.96
N TYR A 527 13.56 19.26 36.09
CA TYR A 527 14.53 19.63 37.12
C TYR A 527 15.66 18.60 37.17
N GLU A 528 16.89 19.09 37.32
CA GLU A 528 18.13 18.29 37.29
C GLU A 528 18.21 17.27 38.42
N TYR A 529 17.54 17.52 39.55
CA TYR A 529 17.43 16.59 40.68
C TYR A 529 16.40 15.46 40.46
N ASP A 530 15.49 15.57 39.49
CA ASP A 530 14.53 14.51 39.13
C ASP A 530 15.03 13.68 37.93
N LEU A 531 16.32 13.77 37.57
CA LEU A 531 16.91 12.99 36.47
C LEU A 531 17.50 11.67 36.97
N ASP A 532 16.78 10.56 36.75
CA ASP A 532 17.33 9.20 36.87
C ASP A 532 17.84 8.72 35.50
N TYR A 533 19.07 8.20 35.47
CA TYR A 533 19.76 7.74 34.24
C TYR A 533 19.79 6.21 34.11
N LEU A 534 19.14 5.49 35.02
CA LEU A 534 19.15 4.03 35.06
C LEU A 534 17.84 3.45 34.51
N CYS A 535 16.68 3.91 35.02
CA CYS A 535 15.35 3.45 34.62
C CYS A 535 15.10 3.53 33.10
N ARG A 536 15.67 4.54 32.42
CA ARG A 536 15.50 4.83 30.99
C ARG A 536 16.83 5.00 30.24
N GLY A 537 17.92 4.59 30.87
CA GLY A 537 19.27 4.80 30.34
C GLY A 537 19.66 6.29 30.21
N PRO A 538 20.70 6.59 29.41
CA PRO A 538 21.39 7.89 29.47
C PRO A 538 20.68 9.06 28.74
N VAL A 539 19.47 8.88 28.21
CA VAL A 539 18.82 9.86 27.30
C VAL A 539 17.67 10.58 27.99
N VAL A 540 17.99 11.71 28.63
CA VAL A 540 17.03 12.58 29.32
C VAL A 540 16.36 13.61 28.39
N GLY A 541 15.12 13.98 28.71
CA GLY A 541 14.28 14.90 27.93
C GLY A 541 12.84 14.39 27.81
N PHE A 542 12.26 14.55 26.62
CA PHE A 542 10.86 14.23 26.34
C PHE A 542 10.68 13.41 25.07
N LYS A 543 9.71 12.49 25.07
CA LYS A 543 9.15 11.87 23.87
C LYS A 543 7.94 12.64 23.39
N VAL A 544 7.78 12.78 22.07
CA VAL A 544 6.67 13.46 21.41
C VAL A 544 6.11 12.59 20.29
N LEU A 545 4.87 12.13 20.43
CA LEU A 545 4.12 11.43 19.38
C LEU A 545 3.18 12.41 18.67
N LEU A 546 3.13 12.33 17.33
CA LEU A 546 2.09 12.93 16.50
C LEU A 546 1.15 11.83 15.99
N HIS A 547 -0.15 11.96 16.25
CA HIS A 547 -1.16 10.97 15.89
C HIS A 547 -2.50 11.62 15.49
N THR A 548 -3.46 10.85 15.00
CA THR A 548 -4.82 11.34 14.70
C THR A 548 -5.60 11.48 16.01
N SER A 549 -6.47 12.49 16.14
CA SER A 549 -7.21 12.73 17.39
C SER A 549 -8.09 11.55 17.88
N SER A 550 -8.38 10.55 17.04
CA SER A 550 -9.13 9.33 17.36
C SER A 550 -8.27 8.07 17.57
N GLU A 551 -6.94 8.21 17.59
CA GLU A 551 -6.00 7.11 17.83
C GLU A 551 -5.53 7.14 19.29
N TYR A 552 -5.44 5.97 19.92
CA TYR A 552 -4.83 5.88 21.24
C TYR A 552 -3.30 6.04 21.12
N PRO A 553 -2.66 6.93 21.90
CA PRO A 553 -1.25 7.21 21.73
C PRO A 553 -0.35 6.04 22.17
N GLN A 554 0.33 5.42 21.22
CA GLN A 554 1.39 4.43 21.46
C GLN A 554 2.77 5.06 21.25
N VAL A 555 3.27 5.70 22.31
CA VAL A 555 4.49 6.53 22.32
C VAL A 555 5.77 5.68 22.35
N SER A 556 5.71 4.40 22.71
CA SER A 556 6.86 3.47 22.60
C SER A 556 7.20 3.14 21.13
N LYS A 557 6.16 2.92 20.30
CA LYS A 557 6.28 2.50 18.89
C LYS A 557 6.85 3.58 17.97
N GLN A 558 6.36 4.82 18.10
CA GLN A 558 6.77 5.93 17.23
C GLN A 558 6.82 7.24 18.04
N TYR A 559 7.97 7.90 18.05
CA TYR A 559 8.17 9.15 18.79
C TYR A 559 9.33 9.96 18.23
N PHE A 560 9.26 11.28 18.43
CA PHE A 560 10.36 12.21 18.29
C PHE A 560 10.96 12.51 19.66
N ARG A 561 12.28 12.69 19.75
CA ARG A 561 12.95 13.11 21.00
C ARG A 561 13.13 14.62 21.04
N VAL A 562 12.90 15.21 22.21
CA VAL A 562 13.25 16.59 22.55
C VAL A 562 14.26 16.55 23.69
N PRO A 563 15.58 16.70 23.41
CA PRO A 563 16.61 16.74 24.44
C PRO A 563 16.49 17.98 25.33
N LEU A 564 17.13 17.95 26.50
CA LEU A 564 17.28 19.12 27.37
C LEU A 564 18.14 20.22 26.70
N GLN A 565 17.87 21.49 27.03
CA GLN A 565 18.63 22.67 26.57
C GLN A 565 18.63 22.90 25.04
N GLN A 566 17.69 22.30 24.30
CA GLN A 566 17.56 22.45 22.85
C GLN A 566 16.21 23.02 22.40
N GLU A 567 16.22 23.67 21.24
CA GLU A 567 15.03 23.96 20.45
C GLU A 567 14.86 22.86 19.41
N VAL A 568 13.68 22.26 19.37
CA VAL A 568 13.28 21.25 18.39
C VAL A 568 12.07 21.77 17.62
N ILE A 569 12.24 21.90 16.30
CA ILE A 569 11.20 22.34 15.37
C ILE A 569 10.74 21.14 14.54
N ILE A 570 9.45 20.84 14.61
CA ILE A 570 8.80 19.71 13.93
C ILE A 570 7.92 20.27 12.80
N SER A 571 8.42 20.16 11.57
CA SER A 571 7.77 20.61 10.34
C SER A 571 6.92 19.49 9.75
N VAL A 572 5.63 19.48 10.10
CA VAL A 572 4.67 18.42 9.80
C VAL A 572 4.20 18.45 8.35
N LYS A 573 4.03 17.26 7.75
CA LYS A 573 3.41 17.02 6.44
C LYS A 573 2.28 15.99 6.59
N PRO A 574 1.02 16.35 6.30
CA PRO A 574 -0.05 15.37 6.27
C PRO A 574 0.10 14.43 5.08
N GLN A 575 0.14 13.13 5.35
CA GLN A 575 -0.21 12.08 4.40
C GLN A 575 -1.68 11.74 4.66
N MET A 576 -2.52 11.72 3.64
CA MET A 576 -3.90 11.25 3.77
C MET A 576 -4.28 10.42 2.56
N ILE A 577 -4.97 9.31 2.83
CA ILE A 577 -5.60 8.48 1.83
C ILE A 577 -7.11 8.46 2.06
N THR A 578 -7.87 8.56 0.97
CA THR A 578 -9.34 8.53 0.93
C THR A 578 -9.79 7.40 0.02
N THR A 579 -11.05 6.98 0.11
CA THR A 579 -11.62 5.95 -0.77
C THR A 579 -12.86 6.50 -1.49
N SER A 580 -12.98 6.23 -2.80
CA SER A 580 -14.14 6.66 -3.60
C SER A 580 -15.40 5.88 -3.25
N ASP A 581 -16.56 6.52 -3.29
CA ASP A 581 -17.85 5.90 -2.93
C ASP A 581 -18.23 4.67 -3.79
N GLY A 582 -17.79 4.61 -5.06
CA GLY A 582 -17.95 3.42 -5.91
C GLY A 582 -17.23 2.15 -5.41
N LEU A 583 -16.38 2.26 -4.38
CA LEU A 583 -15.78 1.13 -3.68
C LEU A 583 -16.50 0.74 -2.39
N ARG A 584 -17.57 1.44 -1.96
CA ARG A 584 -18.31 1.09 -0.73
C ARG A 584 -18.92 -0.31 -0.81
N ASP A 585 -19.53 -0.64 -1.94
CA ASP A 585 -20.16 -1.95 -2.19
C ASP A 585 -19.17 -3.11 -2.40
N TYR A 586 -17.87 -2.83 -2.51
CA TYR A 586 -16.83 -3.87 -2.59
C TYR A 586 -16.53 -4.41 -1.19
N ALA A 587 -16.46 -5.73 -1.04
CA ALA A 587 -16.06 -6.36 0.22
C ALA A 587 -14.67 -5.88 0.70
N PRO A 588 -14.45 -5.64 2.01
CA PRO A 588 -13.22 -5.07 2.56
C PRO A 588 -11.91 -5.69 2.04
N HIS A 589 -11.77 -7.02 2.04
CA HIS A 589 -10.57 -7.68 1.51
C HIS A 589 -10.34 -7.47 0.00
N ARG A 590 -11.37 -7.15 -0.81
CA ARG A 590 -11.20 -6.80 -2.24
C ARG A 590 -10.69 -5.37 -2.44
N ARG A 591 -10.95 -4.45 -1.49
CA ARG A 591 -10.46 -3.07 -1.51
C ARG A 591 -9.30 -2.78 -0.54
N GLN A 592 -8.90 -3.77 0.27
CA GLN A 592 -7.79 -3.72 1.23
C GLN A 592 -7.93 -2.57 2.25
N CYS A 593 -9.17 -2.28 2.67
CA CYS A 593 -9.44 -1.33 3.75
C CYS A 593 -10.82 -1.54 4.40
N TYR A 594 -10.97 -1.08 5.65
CA TYR A 594 -12.23 -1.03 6.40
C TYR A 594 -12.79 0.39 6.54
N PHE A 595 -14.11 0.56 6.39
CA PHE A 595 -14.85 1.71 6.92
C PHE A 595 -15.21 1.50 8.39
N ASN A 596 -15.48 2.58 9.11
CA ASN A 596 -15.67 2.61 10.56
C ASN A 596 -16.80 1.68 11.06
N HIS A 597 -17.82 1.46 10.24
CA HIS A 597 -18.99 0.66 10.57
C HIS A 597 -18.84 -0.84 10.26
N GLU A 598 -17.81 -1.25 9.51
CA GLU A 598 -17.64 -2.62 9.05
C GLU A 598 -16.91 -3.50 10.07
N ARG A 599 -15.86 -2.95 10.69
CA ARG A 599 -15.03 -3.64 11.68
C ARG A 599 -15.18 -2.98 13.05
N ARG A 600 -16.26 -3.31 13.76
CA ARG A 600 -16.44 -2.89 15.15
C ARG A 600 -15.31 -3.46 16.02
N LEU A 601 -14.74 -2.58 16.85
CA LEU A 601 -13.76 -2.87 17.91
C LEU A 601 -14.49 -2.95 19.27
N LYS A 602 -13.96 -3.73 20.23
CA LYS A 602 -14.59 -3.95 21.54
C LYS A 602 -14.54 -2.69 22.40
N TYR A 603 -13.35 -2.15 22.60
CA TYR A 603 -13.09 -0.99 23.44
C TYR A 603 -13.10 0.32 22.65
N PHE A 604 -12.80 0.30 21.35
CA PHE A 604 -12.75 1.53 20.53
C PHE A 604 -14.04 1.84 19.78
N GLN A 605 -14.43 3.11 19.78
CA GLN A 605 -15.54 3.63 18.98
C GLN A 605 -15.18 3.82 17.50
N VAL A 606 -13.97 4.34 17.25
CA VAL A 606 -13.43 4.60 15.92
C VAL A 606 -12.45 3.50 15.52
N TYR A 607 -12.70 2.86 14.38
CA TYR A 607 -11.77 1.94 13.75
C TYR A 607 -10.59 2.72 13.15
N THR A 608 -9.41 2.48 13.71
CA THR A 608 -8.12 2.77 13.07
C THR A 608 -7.29 1.49 13.10
N GLN A 609 -6.25 1.44 12.27
CA GLN A 609 -5.36 0.28 12.25
C GLN A 609 -4.65 0.11 13.60
N GLN A 610 -4.12 1.20 14.19
CA GLN A 610 -3.47 1.17 15.50
C GLN A 610 -4.43 0.75 16.63
N ASN A 611 -5.67 1.26 16.64
CA ASN A 611 -6.69 0.84 17.62
C ASN A 611 -7.00 -0.68 17.50
N CYS A 612 -7.05 -1.22 16.28
CA CYS A 612 -7.26 -2.65 16.04
C CYS A 612 -6.04 -3.51 16.45
N GLU A 613 -4.83 -3.07 16.12
CA GLU A 613 -3.58 -3.72 16.52
C GLU A 613 -3.43 -3.73 18.06
N LEU A 614 -3.83 -2.67 18.74
CA LEU A 614 -3.86 -2.59 20.21
C LEU A 614 -4.85 -3.58 20.83
N GLU A 615 -6.05 -3.75 20.27
CA GLU A 615 -6.97 -4.83 20.72
C GLU A 615 -6.41 -6.23 20.45
N CYS A 616 -5.70 -6.42 19.33
CA CYS A 616 -5.04 -7.68 18.99
C CYS A 616 -3.97 -8.08 20.02
N ILE A 617 -3.00 -7.20 20.30
CA ILE A 617 -1.94 -7.49 21.29
C ILE A 617 -2.51 -7.63 22.70
N THR A 618 -3.50 -6.83 23.08
CA THR A 618 -4.15 -6.94 24.40
C THR A 618 -4.80 -8.31 24.59
N ASN A 619 -5.50 -8.82 23.58
CA ASN A 619 -6.11 -10.14 23.59
C ASN A 619 -5.06 -11.28 23.57
N TYR A 620 -3.95 -11.11 22.86
CA TYR A 620 -2.84 -12.08 22.88
C TYR A 620 -2.16 -12.12 24.26
N THR A 621 -1.81 -10.96 24.82
CA THR A 621 -1.22 -10.80 26.15
C THR A 621 -2.10 -11.41 27.25
N LEU A 622 -3.41 -11.13 27.22
CA LEU A 622 -4.37 -11.73 28.16
C LEU A 622 -4.39 -13.26 28.06
N ARG A 623 -4.30 -13.80 26.84
CA ARG A 623 -4.31 -15.25 26.60
C ARG A 623 -3.00 -15.94 26.98
N SER A 624 -1.86 -15.28 26.82
CA SER A 624 -0.53 -15.85 27.12
C SER A 624 -0.11 -15.65 28.59
N CYS A 625 -0.37 -14.47 29.17
CA CYS A 625 0.09 -14.10 30.52
C CYS A 625 -0.98 -14.21 31.62
N GLY A 626 -2.28 -14.23 31.25
CA GLY A 626 -3.40 -14.23 32.19
C GLY A 626 -3.74 -12.86 32.78
N CYS A 627 -3.20 -11.79 32.22
CA CYS A 627 -3.33 -10.39 32.62
C CYS A 627 -3.01 -9.47 31.42
N VAL A 628 -3.19 -8.16 31.56
CA VAL A 628 -2.77 -7.17 30.54
C VAL A 628 -1.86 -6.08 31.13
N LYS A 629 -1.02 -5.42 30.32
CA LYS A 629 -0.24 -4.27 30.78
C LYS A 629 -1.20 -3.14 31.22
N PHE A 630 -0.84 -2.37 32.24
CA PHE A 630 -1.68 -1.30 32.82
C PHE A 630 -2.22 -0.29 31.78
N SER A 631 -1.47 -0.05 30.70
CA SER A 631 -1.82 0.88 29.62
C SER A 631 -2.75 0.31 28.55
N MET A 632 -3.10 -0.98 28.63
CA MET A 632 -3.98 -1.64 27.66
C MET A 632 -5.48 -1.42 27.99
N PRO A 633 -6.36 -1.35 26.98
CA PRO A 633 -7.81 -1.24 27.18
C PRO A 633 -8.40 -2.58 27.64
N ARG A 634 -9.16 -2.58 28.73
CA ARG A 634 -9.74 -3.81 29.32
C ARG A 634 -11.09 -3.57 29.97
N ASP A 635 -11.76 -4.63 30.44
CA ASP A 635 -13.00 -4.57 31.22
C ASP A 635 -12.76 -4.73 32.74
N ASP A 636 -13.80 -4.47 33.56
CA ASP A 636 -13.80 -4.59 35.04
C ASP A 636 -13.50 -6.02 35.57
N ARG A 637 -13.21 -7.01 34.71
CA ARG A 637 -12.88 -8.40 35.10
C ARG A 637 -11.47 -8.82 34.73
N THR A 638 -10.71 -7.93 34.10
CA THR A 638 -9.39 -8.23 33.55
C THR A 638 -8.31 -7.63 34.46
N GLU A 639 -7.48 -8.50 35.03
CA GLU A 639 -6.40 -8.09 35.94
C GLU A 639 -5.24 -7.39 35.21
N VAL A 640 -4.63 -6.42 35.88
CA VAL A 640 -3.39 -5.77 35.45
C VAL A 640 -2.20 -6.64 35.83
N CYS A 641 -1.28 -6.86 34.89
CA CYS A 641 -0.04 -7.59 35.13
C CYS A 641 0.83 -6.85 36.17
N GLY A 642 1.18 -7.52 37.27
CA GLY A 642 2.13 -7.02 38.26
C GLY A 642 3.59 -7.12 37.79
N ALA A 643 4.52 -6.59 38.58
CA ALA A 643 5.91 -6.43 38.16
C ALA A 643 6.63 -7.76 37.81
N SER A 644 6.21 -8.91 38.33
CA SER A 644 6.76 -10.23 37.95
C SER A 644 6.19 -10.81 36.64
N LYS A 645 5.49 -9.99 35.85
CA LYS A 645 4.92 -10.36 34.53
C LYS A 645 5.41 -9.48 33.37
N ILE A 646 6.37 -8.58 33.64
CA ILE A 646 6.95 -7.66 32.66
C ILE A 646 7.61 -8.44 31.49
N GLU A 647 8.39 -9.47 31.81
CA GLU A 647 9.00 -10.37 30.81
C GLU A 647 7.92 -11.01 29.92
N CYS A 648 6.91 -11.64 30.51
CA CYS A 648 5.83 -12.32 29.79
C CYS A 648 5.08 -11.41 28.80
N TYR A 649 4.72 -10.17 29.18
CA TYR A 649 3.98 -9.30 28.23
C TYR A 649 4.86 -8.74 27.12
N ASN A 650 6.18 -8.60 27.34
CA ASN A 650 7.12 -8.23 26.29
C ASN A 650 7.34 -9.40 25.32
N GLU A 651 7.58 -10.60 25.85
CA GLU A 651 7.66 -11.85 25.06
C GLU A 651 6.38 -12.06 24.23
N ALA A 652 5.21 -11.74 24.77
CA ALA A 652 3.95 -11.84 24.05
C ALA A 652 3.85 -10.87 22.85
N GLU A 653 4.46 -9.68 22.91
CA GLU A 653 4.52 -8.76 21.77
C GLU A 653 5.52 -9.25 20.71
N ASP A 654 6.72 -9.69 21.14
CA ASP A 654 7.74 -10.26 20.26
C ASP A 654 7.29 -11.57 19.57
N GLU A 655 6.58 -12.45 20.28
CA GLU A 655 5.99 -13.66 19.71
C GLU A 655 4.99 -13.33 18.59
N LEU A 656 4.08 -12.38 18.84
CA LEU A 656 3.03 -11.98 17.92
C LEU A 656 3.60 -11.27 16.68
N LEU A 657 4.72 -10.56 16.81
CA LEU A 657 5.50 -10.04 15.69
C LEU A 657 6.22 -11.17 14.93
N SER A 658 6.80 -12.15 15.63
CA SER A 658 7.44 -13.32 15.00
C SER A 658 6.46 -14.16 14.17
N GLN A 659 5.20 -14.24 14.60
CA GLN A 659 4.12 -14.95 13.90
C GLN A 659 3.78 -14.30 12.56
N GLU A 660 3.76 -12.96 12.48
CA GLU A 660 3.54 -12.23 11.22
C GLU A 660 4.61 -12.56 10.17
N VAL A 661 5.89 -12.56 10.58
CA VAL A 661 7.00 -12.91 9.69
C VAL A 661 6.87 -14.36 9.20
N LYS A 662 6.52 -15.30 10.08
CA LYS A 662 6.28 -16.72 9.71
C LYS A 662 5.13 -16.85 8.72
N TYR A 663 3.97 -16.24 8.99
CA TYR A 663 2.79 -16.26 8.13
C TYR A 663 3.01 -15.61 6.75
N SER A 664 3.92 -14.63 6.67
CA SER A 664 4.32 -14.02 5.39
C SER A 664 5.09 -14.98 4.47
N VAL A 665 5.72 -16.03 5.03
CA VAL A 665 6.56 -17.01 4.32
C VAL A 665 5.82 -18.33 4.10
N ASP A 666 5.15 -18.87 5.13
CA ASP A 666 4.31 -20.06 5.03
C ASP A 666 2.87 -19.76 5.46
N LYS A 667 1.90 -20.22 4.67
CA LYS A 667 0.47 -19.94 4.86
C LYS A 667 -0.25 -21.06 5.61
N SER A 668 0.46 -21.71 6.53
CA SER A 668 -0.13 -22.63 7.51
C SER A 668 -0.83 -21.85 8.64
N TYR A 669 -1.53 -22.59 9.52
CA TYR A 669 -2.51 -22.05 10.45
C TYR A 669 -1.88 -21.22 11.58
N ASP A 670 -2.28 -19.95 11.74
CA ASP A 670 -1.65 -19.00 12.65
C ASP A 670 -2.66 -18.10 13.42
N PHE A 671 -2.22 -17.49 14.53
CA PHE A 671 -3.02 -16.54 15.32
C PHE A 671 -3.09 -15.14 14.68
N ARG A 672 -2.05 -14.66 13.97
CA ARG A 672 -2.07 -13.36 13.27
C ARG A 672 -3.21 -13.29 12.26
N ALA A 673 -3.58 -14.43 11.65
CA ALA A 673 -4.73 -14.57 10.76
C ALA A 673 -6.11 -14.33 11.43
N LYS A 674 -6.17 -14.20 12.77
CA LYS A 674 -7.37 -13.73 13.50
C LYS A 674 -7.36 -12.21 13.74
N CYS A 675 -6.19 -11.58 13.71
CA CYS A 675 -6.02 -10.14 13.85
C CYS A 675 -6.16 -9.43 12.49
N ASP A 676 -7.35 -9.55 11.91
CA ASP A 676 -7.71 -8.88 10.66
C ASP A 676 -7.89 -7.37 10.88
N CYS A 677 -6.76 -6.66 10.82
CA CYS A 677 -6.62 -5.23 11.04
C CYS A 677 -6.17 -4.50 9.75
N LEU A 678 -6.97 -4.60 8.68
CA LEU A 678 -6.72 -3.85 7.44
C LEU A 678 -6.68 -2.32 7.69
N PRO A 679 -5.93 -1.54 6.89
CA PRO A 679 -5.93 -0.07 7.01
C PRO A 679 -7.33 0.54 6.92
N ALA A 680 -7.55 1.70 7.53
CA ALA A 680 -8.81 2.43 7.36
C ALA A 680 -8.99 2.95 5.91
N CYS A 681 -10.23 2.99 5.42
CA CYS A 681 -10.55 3.44 4.08
C CYS A 681 -10.35 4.96 3.89
N THR A 682 -10.53 5.74 4.94
CA THR A 682 -9.97 7.09 5.05
C THR A 682 -9.05 7.12 6.27
N SER A 683 -7.82 7.61 6.10
CA SER A 683 -6.88 7.85 7.20
C SER A 683 -5.99 9.06 6.92
N VAL A 684 -5.50 9.67 7.99
CA VAL A 684 -4.45 10.70 7.98
C VAL A 684 -3.28 10.19 8.81
N GLN A 685 -2.06 10.55 8.42
CA GLN A 685 -0.82 10.23 9.12
C GLN A 685 0.11 11.45 9.02
N TYR A 686 0.89 11.71 10.06
CA TYR A 686 1.62 12.96 10.21
C TYR A 686 3.14 12.73 10.15
N ASP A 687 3.67 12.68 8.92
CA ASP A 687 5.12 12.75 8.68
C ASP A 687 5.67 14.07 9.23
N ALA A 688 6.94 14.09 9.65
CA ALA A 688 7.62 15.33 10.00
C ALA A 688 9.06 15.39 9.51
N GLU A 689 9.52 16.59 9.19
CA GLU A 689 10.94 16.93 9.16
C GLU A 689 11.32 17.59 10.49
N ILE A 690 12.47 17.23 11.06
CA ILE A 690 12.95 17.78 12.34
C ILE A 690 14.16 18.69 12.05
N SER A 691 14.23 19.85 12.71
CA SER A 691 15.45 20.65 12.81
C SER A 691 15.69 21.05 14.27
N GLN A 692 16.95 20.99 14.71
CA GLN A 692 17.34 21.22 16.10
C GLN A 692 18.38 22.34 16.19
N ALA A 693 18.40 23.08 17.31
CA ALA A 693 19.39 24.11 17.62
C ALA A 693 19.57 24.27 19.14
N ASP A 694 20.71 24.83 19.58
CA ASP A 694 21.00 25.03 21.01
C ASP A 694 20.15 26.16 21.61
N PHE A 695 19.34 25.83 22.62
CA PHE A 695 18.43 26.78 23.26
C PHE A 695 19.07 27.35 24.54
N ASN A 696 19.86 28.40 24.35
CA ASN A 696 20.57 29.15 25.39
C ASN A 696 19.63 29.97 26.29
N TRP A 697 18.70 29.28 26.98
CA TRP A 697 17.65 29.88 27.81
C TRP A 697 18.20 30.74 28.95
N LYS A 698 19.36 30.38 29.51
CA LYS A 698 20.03 31.15 30.58
C LYS A 698 20.34 32.58 30.12
N ASN A 699 20.92 32.72 28.93
CA ASN A 699 21.22 34.03 28.32
C ASN A 699 19.95 34.82 27.97
N LEU A 700 18.88 34.12 27.55
CA LEU A 700 17.58 34.72 27.27
C LEU A 700 16.95 35.31 28.54
N PHE A 701 16.94 34.55 29.65
CA PHE A 701 16.40 34.98 30.93
C PHE A 701 17.22 36.13 31.55
N MET A 702 18.56 36.08 31.44
CA MET A 702 19.44 37.19 31.81
C MET A 702 19.13 38.47 31.01
N ALA A 703 18.90 38.37 29.70
CA ALA A 703 18.51 39.51 28.86
C ALA A 703 17.14 40.10 29.26
N TYR A 704 16.18 39.25 29.65
CA TYR A 704 14.90 39.65 30.22
C TYR A 704 14.97 40.09 31.70
N LYS A 705 16.16 40.06 32.34
CA LYS A 705 16.36 40.35 33.78
C LYS A 705 15.46 39.51 34.69
N SER A 706 15.15 38.28 34.28
CA SER A 706 14.34 37.35 35.06
C SER A 706 15.16 36.78 36.23
N PRO A 707 14.56 36.58 37.42
CA PRO A 707 15.25 36.01 38.57
C PRO A 707 15.63 34.55 38.30
N MET A 708 16.91 34.29 38.10
CA MET A 708 17.43 32.94 37.85
C MET A 708 17.42 32.09 39.12
N ASP A 709 17.62 32.72 40.28
CA ASP A 709 17.74 32.07 41.59
C ASP A 709 16.41 31.48 42.10
N GLU A 710 15.27 31.86 41.49
CA GLU A 710 13.95 31.27 41.74
C GLU A 710 13.79 29.87 41.11
N PHE A 711 14.70 29.46 40.22
CA PHE A 711 14.61 28.19 39.48
C PHE A 711 15.91 27.36 39.54
N PRO A 712 16.38 26.95 40.74
CA PRO A 712 17.58 26.13 40.89
C PRO A 712 17.43 24.78 40.19
N GLY A 713 18.47 24.37 39.46
CA GLY A 713 18.50 23.09 38.73
C GLY A 713 17.50 22.97 37.58
N VAL A 714 16.84 24.04 37.14
CA VAL A 714 15.88 23.96 36.03
C VAL A 714 16.58 23.69 34.69
N GLN A 715 15.97 22.85 33.87
CA GLN A 715 16.42 22.54 32.51
C GLN A 715 15.26 22.76 31.54
N LEU A 716 15.45 23.68 30.58
CA LEU A 716 14.41 24.13 29.65
C LEU A 716 14.71 23.72 28.20
N SER A 717 13.65 23.34 27.47
CA SER A 717 13.70 23.05 26.03
C SER A 717 12.52 23.69 25.30
N ARG A 718 12.70 24.08 24.04
CA ARG A 718 11.63 24.69 23.23
C ARG A 718 11.14 23.71 22.15
N LEU A 719 9.83 23.50 22.07
CA LEU A 719 9.21 22.62 21.09
C LEU A 719 8.22 23.41 20.22
N THR A 720 8.43 23.39 18.90
CA THR A 720 7.67 24.18 17.93
C THR A 720 7.14 23.26 16.82
N ILE A 721 5.83 23.11 16.69
CA ILE A 721 5.18 22.15 15.78
C ILE A 721 4.24 22.90 14.83
N TYR A 722 4.40 22.72 13.51
CA TYR A 722 3.54 23.36 12.50
C TYR A 722 3.48 22.59 11.18
N PHE A 723 2.42 22.79 10.39
CA PHE A 723 2.39 22.28 9.01
C PHE A 723 3.32 23.07 8.10
N LYS A 724 4.20 22.36 7.39
CA LYS A 724 5.24 22.93 6.50
C LYS A 724 4.65 23.66 5.29
N GLU A 725 3.57 23.14 4.72
CA GLU A 725 2.89 23.69 3.54
C GLU A 725 1.40 23.86 3.83
N ALA A 726 0.77 24.94 3.35
CA ALA A 726 -0.63 25.26 3.66
C ALA A 726 -1.64 24.37 2.91
N GLN A 727 -1.17 23.58 1.95
CA GLN A 727 -1.92 22.57 1.22
C GLN A 727 -1.01 21.38 0.93
N PHE A 728 -1.59 20.19 0.83
CA PHE A 728 -0.90 18.94 0.51
C PHE A 728 -1.69 18.15 -0.55
N ILE A 729 -1.13 17.04 -1.04
CA ILE A 729 -1.77 16.20 -2.07
C ILE A 729 -2.34 14.95 -1.39
N THR A 730 -3.65 14.78 -1.45
CA THR A 730 -4.33 13.56 -0.96
C THR A 730 -4.16 12.40 -1.93
N SER A 731 -3.99 11.19 -1.39
CA SER A 731 -4.14 9.95 -2.14
C SER A 731 -5.61 9.53 -2.16
N LYS A 732 -6.04 8.87 -3.23
CA LYS A 732 -7.40 8.35 -3.41
C LYS A 732 -7.36 6.93 -3.95
N ARG A 733 -7.98 5.99 -3.22
CA ARG A 733 -8.32 4.65 -3.70
C ARG A 733 -9.55 4.78 -4.61
N SER A 734 -9.47 4.27 -5.83
CA SER A 734 -10.60 4.21 -6.77
C SER A 734 -10.67 2.85 -7.46
N GLU A 735 -11.82 2.53 -8.06
CA GLU A 735 -11.91 1.41 -9.00
C GLU A 735 -10.92 1.60 -10.16
N LEU A 736 -10.28 0.51 -10.58
CA LEU A 736 -9.36 0.43 -11.72
C LEU A 736 -10.02 -0.22 -12.94
N TYR A 737 -10.96 -1.12 -12.68
CA TYR A 737 -11.82 -1.76 -13.69
C TYR A 737 -13.22 -1.90 -13.09
N GLY A 738 -14.12 -1.01 -13.47
CA GLY A 738 -15.54 -1.13 -13.13
C GLY A 738 -16.19 -2.30 -13.89
N VAL A 739 -17.43 -2.64 -13.51
CA VAL A 739 -18.24 -3.64 -14.25
C VAL A 739 -18.43 -3.22 -15.71
N THR A 740 -18.56 -1.91 -15.96
CA THR A 740 -18.60 -1.30 -17.30
C THR A 740 -17.35 -1.59 -18.12
N ASP A 741 -16.16 -1.45 -17.52
CA ASP A 741 -14.89 -1.69 -18.22
C ASP A 741 -14.70 -3.18 -18.51
N PHE A 742 -15.06 -4.06 -17.57
CA PHE A 742 -15.03 -5.50 -17.78
C PHE A 742 -15.93 -5.92 -18.95
N LEU A 743 -17.18 -5.42 -18.97
CA LEU A 743 -18.13 -5.70 -20.06
C LEU A 743 -17.66 -5.11 -21.41
N ALA A 744 -17.12 -3.89 -21.42
CA ALA A 744 -16.61 -3.26 -22.64
C ALA A 744 -15.40 -4.02 -23.21
N ASN A 745 -14.46 -4.46 -22.36
CA ASN A 745 -13.32 -5.26 -22.78
C ASN A 745 -13.74 -6.64 -23.30
N CYS A 746 -14.67 -7.32 -22.62
CA CYS A 746 -15.20 -8.61 -23.08
C CYS A 746 -15.95 -8.46 -24.42
N GLY A 747 -16.79 -7.44 -24.57
CA GLY A 747 -17.47 -7.11 -25.81
C GLY A 747 -16.50 -6.81 -26.96
N GLY A 748 -15.42 -6.07 -26.68
CA GLY A 748 -14.35 -5.81 -27.64
C GLY A 748 -13.64 -7.08 -28.12
N LEU A 749 -13.32 -8.01 -27.21
CA LEU A 749 -12.72 -9.31 -27.56
C LEU A 749 -13.68 -10.20 -28.36
N LEU A 750 -14.96 -10.27 -27.98
CA LEU A 750 -15.99 -11.05 -28.67
C LEU A 750 -16.26 -10.51 -30.09
N GLY A 751 -16.29 -9.18 -30.24
CA GLY A 751 -16.39 -8.50 -31.53
C GLY A 751 -15.16 -8.74 -32.41
N LEU A 752 -13.95 -8.59 -31.86
CA LEU A 752 -12.70 -8.75 -32.62
C LEU A 752 -12.47 -10.18 -33.12
N PHE A 753 -12.67 -11.19 -32.27
CA PHE A 753 -12.37 -12.58 -32.62
C PHE A 753 -13.49 -13.29 -33.38
N MET A 754 -14.76 -12.88 -33.20
CA MET A 754 -15.93 -13.62 -33.71
C MET A 754 -17.03 -12.74 -34.32
N GLY A 755 -16.91 -11.41 -34.31
CA GLY A 755 -17.99 -10.51 -34.74
C GLY A 755 -19.22 -10.53 -33.82
N VAL A 756 -19.12 -11.12 -32.62
CA VAL A 756 -20.26 -11.32 -31.72
C VAL A 756 -20.68 -10.00 -31.10
N SER A 757 -21.98 -9.70 -31.20
CA SER A 757 -22.64 -8.52 -30.65
C SER A 757 -23.86 -8.90 -29.79
N LEU A 758 -24.49 -7.92 -29.14
CA LEU A 758 -25.79 -8.12 -28.46
C LEU A 758 -26.88 -8.63 -29.42
N LEU A 759 -26.85 -8.22 -30.70
CA LEU A 759 -27.75 -8.72 -31.73
C LEU A 759 -27.47 -10.19 -32.07
N SER A 760 -26.20 -10.61 -32.05
CA SER A 760 -25.80 -12.02 -32.24
C SER A 760 -26.28 -12.92 -31.09
N LEU A 761 -26.32 -12.39 -29.86
CA LEU A 761 -26.91 -13.11 -28.71
C LEU A 761 -28.43 -13.23 -28.85
N ALA A 762 -29.12 -12.17 -29.27
CA ALA A 762 -30.55 -12.20 -29.58
C ALA A 762 -30.87 -13.17 -30.74
N GLU A 763 -30.00 -13.25 -31.75
CA GLU A 763 -30.09 -14.20 -32.86
C GLU A 763 -29.99 -15.66 -32.37
N ILE A 764 -29.01 -15.98 -31.51
CA ILE A 764 -28.91 -17.30 -30.86
C ILE A 764 -30.19 -17.61 -30.09
N ILE A 765 -30.69 -16.69 -29.26
CA ILE A 765 -31.91 -16.91 -28.47
C ILE A 765 -33.12 -17.19 -29.38
N TYR A 766 -33.28 -16.42 -30.46
CA TYR A 766 -34.35 -16.63 -31.45
C TYR A 766 -34.24 -18.00 -32.14
N PHE A 767 -33.06 -18.40 -32.62
CA PHE A 767 -32.86 -19.69 -33.28
C PHE A 767 -32.90 -20.90 -32.34
N CYS A 768 -32.59 -20.73 -31.05
CA CYS A 768 -32.65 -21.80 -30.05
C CYS A 768 -34.01 -21.96 -29.37
N SER A 769 -34.87 -20.94 -29.34
CA SER A 769 -36.17 -20.98 -28.64
C SER A 769 -37.37 -20.73 -29.55
N ILE A 770 -37.47 -19.54 -30.14
CA ILE A 770 -38.63 -19.10 -30.92
C ILE A 770 -38.76 -19.91 -32.22
N ARG A 771 -37.68 -20.05 -32.99
CA ARG A 771 -37.71 -20.74 -34.30
C ARG A 771 -38.10 -22.23 -34.17
N PRO A 772 -37.55 -23.04 -33.23
CA PRO A 772 -38.03 -24.40 -32.97
C PRO A 772 -39.49 -24.45 -32.52
N PHE A 773 -39.90 -23.57 -31.59
CA PHE A 773 -41.26 -23.54 -31.05
C PHE A 773 -42.32 -23.25 -32.13
N VAL A 774 -42.02 -22.34 -33.07
CA VAL A 774 -42.88 -22.06 -34.23
C VAL A 774 -42.98 -23.27 -35.17
N ILE A 775 -41.88 -23.99 -35.41
CA ILE A 775 -41.88 -25.21 -36.25
C ILE A 775 -42.70 -26.34 -35.61
N LEU A 776 -42.60 -26.51 -34.28
CA LEU A 776 -43.38 -27.48 -33.51
C LEU A 776 -44.88 -27.13 -33.44
N ARG A 777 -45.25 -25.84 -33.41
CA ARG A 777 -46.65 -25.39 -33.54
C ARG A 777 -47.19 -25.42 -34.97
N GLY A 778 -46.35 -25.23 -35.99
CA GLY A 778 -46.77 -25.34 -37.40
C GLY A 778 -47.17 -26.76 -37.79
N THR A 779 -46.41 -27.74 -37.33
CA THR A 779 -46.64 -29.17 -37.64
C THR A 779 -47.91 -29.76 -37.01
N THR A 780 -48.43 -29.18 -35.93
CA THR A 780 -49.74 -29.57 -35.35
C THR A 780 -50.93 -29.00 -36.15
N ARG A 781 -50.78 -27.85 -36.80
CA ARG A 781 -51.85 -27.22 -37.60
C ARG A 781 -52.01 -27.82 -39.01
N SER A 782 -50.97 -28.50 -39.52
CA SER A 782 -50.97 -29.06 -40.89
C SER A 782 -51.85 -30.32 -41.10
N LYS A 783 -52.61 -30.78 -40.09
CA LYS A 783 -53.46 -31.99 -40.21
C LYS A 783 -54.88 -31.73 -40.76
N GLN A 784 -55.23 -30.49 -41.07
CA GLN A 784 -56.56 -30.12 -41.60
C GLN A 784 -56.44 -29.21 -42.84
N ALA A 785 -56.24 -29.84 -44.01
CA ALA A 785 -56.49 -29.25 -45.32
C ALA A 785 -56.70 -30.38 -46.36
N PRO A 786 -57.89 -30.51 -46.98
CA PRO A 786 -58.09 -31.44 -48.11
C PRO A 786 -57.48 -30.86 -49.41
N ALA A 787 -57.20 -31.72 -50.39
CA ALA A 787 -56.45 -31.36 -51.59
C ALA A 787 -57.34 -31.02 -52.81
N GLN A 788 -57.02 -29.91 -53.49
CA GLN A 788 -57.29 -29.55 -54.90
C GLN A 788 -56.37 -28.35 -55.25
N VAL A 789 -55.97 -28.00 -56.49
CA VAL A 789 -55.93 -28.65 -57.82
C VAL A 789 -54.83 -27.93 -58.63
N GLN A 790 -54.23 -28.54 -59.67
CA GLN A 790 -53.27 -27.86 -60.57
C GLN A 790 -54.00 -26.97 -61.61
N PRO A 791 -53.39 -25.85 -62.08
CA PRO A 791 -52.74 -25.94 -63.39
C PRO A 791 -51.50 -25.03 -63.64
N MET A 792 -50.63 -25.51 -64.54
CA MET A 792 -49.77 -24.79 -65.51
C MET A 792 -48.72 -23.74 -65.05
N ALA A 793 -47.68 -23.60 -65.90
CA ALA A 793 -46.63 -22.58 -65.82
C ALA A 793 -46.83 -21.50 -66.92
N PRO A 794 -46.08 -20.37 -66.88
CA PRO A 794 -44.96 -20.28 -67.83
C PRO A 794 -43.71 -19.49 -67.37
N SER A 795 -42.64 -19.69 -68.14
CA SER A 795 -41.51 -18.78 -68.45
C SER A 795 -40.69 -18.08 -67.36
N LEU A 796 -39.37 -18.24 -67.46
CA LEU A 796 -38.35 -17.34 -66.91
C LEU A 796 -38.55 -15.89 -67.37
N TYR A 797 -38.19 -14.93 -66.51
CA TYR A 797 -37.23 -13.90 -66.89
C TYR A 797 -36.17 -13.75 -65.80
N VAL A 798 -34.91 -13.59 -66.22
CA VAL A 798 -33.76 -13.31 -65.33
C VAL A 798 -33.45 -11.82 -65.46
N PHE A 799 -33.28 -11.15 -64.32
CA PHE A 799 -32.58 -9.86 -64.28
C PHE A 799 -31.36 -9.98 -63.39
N ASP A 800 -30.20 -9.93 -64.04
CA ASP A 800 -28.89 -9.80 -63.42
C ASP A 800 -28.50 -8.32 -63.45
N MET A 801 -27.88 -7.83 -62.37
CA MET A 801 -27.49 -6.42 -62.19
C MET A 801 -26.25 -6.34 -61.30
N ASP A 802 -25.08 -6.27 -61.93
CA ASP A 802 -23.81 -5.98 -61.27
C ASP A 802 -23.02 -4.93 -62.06
N LYS A 803 -22.26 -4.11 -61.31
CA LYS A 803 -21.19 -3.17 -61.75
C LYS A 803 -21.55 -1.82 -62.41
N PRO A 804 -20.61 -0.83 -62.34
CA PRO A 804 -20.98 0.57 -62.04
C PRO A 804 -20.53 1.59 -63.10
N LYS A 805 -20.67 2.89 -62.78
CA LYS A 805 -19.99 4.01 -63.47
C LYS A 805 -19.50 5.06 -62.46
N GLU A 806 -18.34 5.66 -62.75
CA GLU A 806 -17.78 6.83 -62.04
C GLU A 806 -17.87 8.11 -62.89
N ALA A 807 -17.71 9.27 -62.23
CA ALA A 807 -17.31 10.58 -62.76
C ALA A 807 -18.25 11.27 -63.79
N PHE A 808 -18.48 12.60 -63.74
CA PHE A 808 -17.48 13.64 -64.05
C PHE A 808 -17.89 15.08 -63.61
N LEU A 809 -16.88 15.94 -63.34
CA LEU A 809 -16.84 17.43 -63.36
C LEU A 809 -17.74 18.36 -62.48
N ARG A 810 -17.08 18.93 -61.44
CA ARG A 810 -16.72 20.37 -61.23
C ARG A 810 -17.74 21.52 -61.00
N ARG A 811 -17.32 22.33 -59.99
CA ARG A 811 -17.33 23.83 -59.86
C ARG A 811 -18.63 24.54 -59.44
N GLY A 812 -18.46 25.48 -58.49
CA GLY A 812 -19.40 26.55 -58.14
C GLY A 812 -19.17 27.02 -56.70
N SER A 813 -18.74 28.26 -56.47
CA SER A 813 -18.49 28.78 -55.11
C SER A 813 -18.83 30.26 -54.94
N LYS A 814 -19.08 30.63 -53.67
CA LYS A 814 -19.26 31.98 -53.08
C LYS A 814 -20.71 32.49 -52.90
N SER A 815 -20.80 33.34 -51.87
CA SER A 815 -21.98 33.96 -51.26
C SER A 815 -22.65 35.04 -52.12
N PRO A 816 -23.74 35.63 -51.60
CA PRO A 816 -23.70 37.08 -51.34
C PRO A 816 -23.86 37.43 -49.84
N THR A 817 -23.77 38.72 -49.53
CA THR A 817 -23.79 39.29 -48.16
C THR A 817 -24.57 40.60 -48.15
N LEU A 818 -24.98 41.04 -46.94
CA LEU A 818 -25.54 42.36 -46.60
C LEU A 818 -26.95 42.73 -47.15
N THR A 819 -27.89 42.91 -46.21
CA THR A 819 -28.86 44.02 -46.19
C THR A 819 -29.18 44.35 -44.72
N LYS A 820 -29.93 45.42 -44.40
CA LYS A 820 -29.77 46.15 -43.13
C LYS A 820 -31.01 46.99 -42.73
N GLN A 821 -31.31 47.11 -41.42
CA GLN A 821 -32.23 48.08 -40.76
C GLN A 821 -33.75 47.91 -41.07
N ASP A 822 -34.73 48.31 -40.23
CA ASP A 822 -34.68 48.85 -38.84
C ASP A 822 -36.02 48.70 -38.04
N GLU A 823 -35.96 49.00 -36.73
CA GLU A 823 -37.03 49.38 -35.76
C GLU A 823 -38.23 48.45 -35.42
N GLY A 824 -38.69 48.54 -34.15
CA GLY A 824 -39.97 47.96 -33.66
C GLY A 824 -40.01 47.54 -32.16
N LYS A 825 -40.73 48.30 -31.32
CA LYS A 825 -41.14 47.94 -29.92
C LYS A 825 -42.35 46.95 -29.95
N GLU A 826 -42.90 46.36 -28.88
CA GLU A 826 -43.05 46.69 -27.44
C GLU A 826 -43.31 45.34 -26.67
N VAL A 827 -42.72 45.06 -25.50
CA VAL A 827 -43.26 45.17 -24.11
C VAL A 827 -44.10 43.96 -23.60
N GLU A 828 -44.02 43.78 -22.26
CA GLU A 828 -44.80 42.95 -21.33
C GLU A 828 -44.58 41.41 -21.18
N LYS A 829 -44.30 41.07 -19.91
CA LYS A 829 -44.45 39.80 -19.18
C LYS A 829 -45.80 39.90 -18.41
N PRO A 830 -46.42 38.82 -17.84
CA PRO A 830 -45.70 37.79 -17.08
C PRO A 830 -46.30 36.35 -16.94
N LYS A 831 -45.48 35.48 -16.31
CA LYS A 831 -45.83 34.51 -15.25
C LYS A 831 -46.32 33.06 -15.54
N ASP A 832 -45.83 32.20 -14.63
CA ASP A 832 -46.41 31.01 -13.99
C ASP A 832 -46.82 29.77 -14.82
N CYS A 833 -45.85 28.87 -15.04
CA CYS A 833 -45.80 27.52 -14.42
C CYS A 833 -44.36 26.97 -14.43
#